data_AF-A0A523WW70-F1
#
_entry.id   AF-A0A523WW70-F1
#
_cell.length_a   1.000
_cell.length_b   1.000
_cell.length_c   1.000
_cell.angle_alpha   90.00
_cell.angle_beta   90.00
_cell.angle_gamma   90.00
#
_symmetry.space_group_name_H-M   'P 1'
#
loop_
_entity.id
_entity.type
_entity.pdbx_description
1 polymer ?
#
loop_
_entity_poly.entity_id
_entity_poly.type
_entity_poly.pdbx_seq_one_letter_code
_entity_poly.pdbx_strand_id
1 'polypeptide(L)'
;MEKKRLEEKKEEPISRYGIISDTHCRPEGGDESSPWEVNKLANDRARWIVDRFNSEKLNFVIHMGDIVHPLPHLSSYSSAAEAALKIFEGSKAPFHYLPGNHDIGDKRNPTMPAYLVDDYGLDQYSKWFGPLYQSFDHGGVHFVLINSPALNSGLTHETEQIEWLEADLEANKDKRIHMLSHYPPYILDPGEPSNYDNVDEPARSWLLGLLERYEVEALFAGHVHQFIYQRHGSTDVYNLFATSFVRQDYSEMFRIEAAADHGRDDGEKLGWCIVDVYEDDHIARILRSGGSTRRSGEKAPPEPMRVNAPHTKEGLKTPIGVHLRHPWAEIVDLPYNGPIDEFNRKRVRNDYTLLGLWETGITNLRVPISDLTDDRIRHRMHALTCTGLRFHVFAFGVPSGKELEAIRGHPELVDSLEVVLPWREAGDAIPDLIRLRETVTAPLFLANVMSSADRESEGSKFSHYMSHGFHHGYPESLEAFLGLKGAEDAADGFVFRIGAEESPWDSIRAIGEYAGKRGFRAVANVRLASENPAEFLADDTRVANRAAEALVASSATPGVEAYLDTFVDLDRGYFPRVGLYDRRHNRRLGSHVLANLQGALREHGTITELGPCKEEANGKICVFESETTVYNLLLPSPGKTLACEAAHRGGAELGSEGKARLVDLSSGVISETPWKRAGDGLSLSKPARCETPSLFILEKRS
;
A
#
# COMPACT_ATOMS: atom_id res chain seq x y z
N MET A 1 -13.31 -22.72 -0.16
CA MET A 1 -13.61 -21.69 0.86
C MET A 1 -14.57 -20.71 0.23
N GLU A 2 -15.79 -20.62 0.75
CA GLU A 2 -16.84 -19.79 0.15
C GLU A 2 -16.45 -18.30 0.22
N LYS A 3 -16.79 -17.55 -0.83
CA LYS A 3 -16.36 -16.16 -1.05
C LYS A 3 -16.99 -15.23 -0.01
N LYS A 4 -16.43 -15.12 1.20
CA LYS A 4 -16.75 -13.97 2.06
C LYS A 4 -15.98 -12.77 1.50
N ARG A 5 -16.57 -12.08 0.52
CA ARG A 5 -16.05 -10.77 0.07
C ARG A 5 -15.95 -9.89 1.31
N LEU A 6 -14.83 -9.18 1.48
CA LEU A 6 -14.71 -8.19 2.55
C LEU A 6 -15.89 -7.22 2.43
N GLU A 7 -16.67 -7.13 3.50
CA GLU A 7 -17.73 -6.15 3.62
C GLU A 7 -17.08 -4.79 3.91
N GLU A 8 -17.70 -3.72 3.39
CA GLU A 8 -17.21 -2.37 3.64
C GLU A 8 -17.26 -2.07 5.13
N LYS A 9 -16.10 -1.74 5.72
CA LYS A 9 -16.02 -1.32 7.12
C LYS A 9 -16.52 0.13 7.22
N LYS A 10 -17.78 0.29 7.64
CA LYS A 10 -18.44 1.58 7.89
C LYS A 10 -18.34 2.05 9.33
N GLU A 11 -17.98 1.14 10.23
CA GLU A 11 -17.87 1.40 11.66
C GLU A 11 -16.47 1.89 12.02
N GLU A 12 -16.38 2.70 13.07
CA GLU A 12 -15.09 3.06 13.67
C GLU A 12 -14.47 1.82 14.35
N PRO A 13 -13.14 1.71 14.39
CA PRO A 13 -12.48 0.61 15.09
C PRO A 13 -12.83 0.61 16.59
N ILE A 14 -13.07 -0.57 17.16
CA ILE A 14 -13.38 -0.75 18.58
C ILE A 14 -12.16 -0.51 19.48
N SER A 15 -10.95 -0.66 18.92
CA SER A 15 -9.69 -0.35 19.58
C SER A 15 -8.63 0.03 18.57
N ARG A 16 -7.67 0.85 19.00
CA ARG A 16 -6.50 1.21 18.19
C ARG A 16 -5.24 1.14 19.05
N TYR A 17 -4.20 0.49 18.54
CA TYR A 17 -2.90 0.43 19.21
C TYR A 17 -1.75 0.71 18.24
N GLY A 18 -0.64 1.17 18.79
CA GLY A 18 0.59 1.42 18.04
C GLY A 18 1.58 0.27 18.11
N ILE A 19 2.39 0.08 17.07
CA ILE A 19 3.56 -0.79 17.10
C ILE A 19 4.78 -0.02 16.61
N ILE A 20 5.87 -0.15 17.35
CA ILE A 20 7.21 0.33 17.00
C ILE A 20 8.22 -0.82 17.15
N SER A 21 9.29 -0.80 16.36
CA SER A 21 10.33 -1.84 16.41
C SER A 21 11.68 -1.26 16.04
N ASP A 22 12.74 -1.92 16.53
CA ASP A 22 14.13 -1.67 16.12
C ASP A 22 14.50 -0.18 16.20
N THR A 23 14.21 0.43 17.35
CA THR A 23 14.57 1.83 17.60
C THR A 23 16.07 1.98 17.83
N HIS A 24 16.75 0.92 18.27
CA HIS A 24 18.20 0.90 18.49
C HIS A 24 18.69 2.16 19.20
N CYS A 25 17.96 2.59 20.24
CA CYS A 25 18.27 3.79 20.99
C CYS A 25 19.66 3.68 21.61
N ARG A 26 20.39 4.79 21.59
CA ARG A 26 21.77 4.89 22.05
C ARG A 26 21.86 5.82 23.26
N PRO A 27 22.98 5.80 24.00
CA PRO A 27 23.21 6.82 25.02
C PRO A 27 23.14 8.23 24.42
N GLU A 28 22.57 9.20 25.13
CA GLU A 28 22.45 10.60 24.65
C GLU A 28 23.82 11.25 24.35
N GLY A 29 24.86 10.83 25.07
CA GLY A 29 26.25 11.26 24.82
C GLY A 29 26.93 10.55 23.66
N GLY A 30 26.25 9.61 23.01
CA GLY A 30 26.83 8.68 22.03
C GLY A 30 27.66 7.57 22.68
N ASP A 31 28.08 6.62 21.85
CA ASP A 31 29.04 5.57 22.17
C ASP A 31 29.75 5.08 20.90
N GLU A 32 30.62 4.07 21.01
CA GLU A 32 31.38 3.49 19.89
C GLU A 32 30.80 2.14 19.42
N SER A 33 29.56 1.83 19.79
CA SER A 33 28.93 0.53 19.52
C SER A 33 28.48 0.33 18.06
N SER A 34 28.50 1.38 17.24
CA SER A 34 28.26 1.31 15.80
C SER A 34 29.13 2.33 15.05
N PRO A 35 29.75 1.92 13.92
CA PRO A 35 30.52 2.83 13.08
C PRO A 35 29.65 3.66 12.11
N TRP A 36 28.35 3.37 11.99
CA TRP A 36 27.48 3.96 10.95
C TRP A 36 26.87 5.28 11.40
N GLU A 37 26.87 6.27 10.50
CA GLU A 37 26.36 7.62 10.78
C GLU A 37 24.85 7.60 11.02
N VAL A 38 24.10 6.76 10.30
CA VAL A 38 22.65 6.63 10.45
C VAL A 38 22.23 6.27 11.88
N ASN A 39 23.05 5.50 12.61
CA ASN A 39 22.76 5.12 14.00
C ASN A 39 22.80 6.31 14.96
N LYS A 40 23.38 7.46 14.59
CA LYS A 40 23.31 8.69 15.39
C LYS A 40 21.92 9.33 15.37
N LEU A 41 21.08 8.97 14.40
CA LEU A 41 19.72 9.49 14.25
C LEU A 41 18.67 8.69 15.05
N ALA A 42 19.03 7.52 15.59
CA ALA A 42 18.11 6.58 16.25
C ALA A 42 17.22 7.23 17.32
N ASN A 43 17.82 7.96 18.27
CA ASN A 43 17.08 8.61 19.34
C ASN A 43 16.12 9.70 18.81
N ASP A 44 16.57 10.49 17.83
CA ASP A 44 15.75 11.58 17.28
C ASP A 44 14.60 11.04 16.43
N ARG A 45 14.79 9.91 15.73
CA ARG A 45 13.74 9.19 15.01
C ARG A 45 12.70 8.62 15.97
N ALA A 46 13.14 7.97 17.05
CA ALA A 46 12.25 7.45 18.09
C ALA A 46 11.39 8.56 18.73
N ARG A 47 11.98 9.71 19.08
CA ARG A 47 11.23 10.87 19.60
C ARG A 47 10.18 11.39 18.61
N TRP A 48 10.52 11.46 17.33
CA TRP A 48 9.57 11.90 16.31
C TRP A 48 8.38 10.93 16.20
N ILE A 49 8.62 9.62 16.27
CA ILE A 49 7.53 8.62 16.28
C ILE A 49 6.67 8.71 17.54
N VAL A 50 7.26 8.96 18.71
CA VAL A 50 6.48 9.23 19.94
C VAL A 50 5.56 10.45 19.77
N ASP A 51 6.04 11.51 19.09
CA ASP A 51 5.17 12.65 18.76
C ASP A 51 4.02 12.25 17.82
N ARG A 52 4.21 11.26 16.92
CA ARG A 52 3.15 10.70 16.07
C ARG A 52 2.15 9.85 16.86
N PHE A 53 2.62 8.98 17.76
CA PHE A 53 1.72 8.23 18.67
C PHE A 53 0.86 9.21 19.47
N ASN A 54 1.42 10.35 19.90
CA ASN A 54 0.73 11.36 20.69
C ASN A 54 -0.33 12.19 19.94
N SER A 55 -0.32 12.18 18.60
CA SER A 55 -1.37 12.78 17.77
C SER A 55 -2.53 11.83 17.50
N GLU A 56 -2.36 10.55 17.80
CA GLU A 56 -3.36 9.52 17.62
C GLU A 56 -4.08 9.19 18.94
N LYS A 57 -5.28 8.65 18.85
CA LYS A 57 -6.01 8.13 20.01
C LYS A 57 -5.71 6.65 20.20
N LEU A 58 -4.57 6.35 20.81
CA LEU A 58 -4.10 4.98 21.01
C LEU A 58 -4.39 4.49 22.43
N ASN A 59 -4.79 3.23 22.54
CA ASN A 59 -5.00 2.57 23.82
C ASN A 59 -3.67 2.20 24.50
N PHE A 60 -2.71 1.73 23.71
CA PHE A 60 -1.35 1.37 24.14
C PHE A 60 -0.43 1.31 22.89
N VAL A 61 0.87 1.17 23.13
CA VAL A 61 1.91 0.94 22.12
C VAL A 61 2.68 -0.32 22.49
N ILE A 62 3.05 -1.14 21.51
CA ILE A 62 3.95 -2.28 21.72
C ILE A 62 5.28 -2.02 21.01
N HIS A 63 6.38 -2.22 21.74
CA HIS A 63 7.74 -2.21 21.19
C HIS A 63 8.22 -3.65 20.98
N MET A 64 8.51 -4.02 19.73
CA MET A 64 8.82 -5.40 19.33
C MET A 64 10.31 -5.77 19.43
N GLY A 65 11.02 -5.26 20.45
CA GLY A 65 12.44 -5.54 20.63
C GLY A 65 13.38 -4.69 19.79
N ASP A 66 14.68 -4.90 20.02
CA ASP A 66 15.79 -4.06 19.56
C ASP A 66 15.56 -2.60 19.97
N ILE A 67 15.21 -2.44 21.24
CA ILE A 67 14.91 -1.17 21.87
C ILE A 67 16.18 -0.32 21.91
N VAL A 68 17.30 -0.93 22.30
CA VAL A 68 18.58 -0.26 22.45
C VAL A 68 19.66 -0.85 21.54
N HIS A 69 20.64 -0.02 21.22
CA HIS A 69 21.94 -0.45 20.68
C HIS A 69 22.96 0.30 21.53
N PRO A 70 23.57 -0.36 22.50
CA PRO A 70 24.40 -1.57 22.34
C PRO A 70 23.82 -2.85 22.95
N LEU A 71 24.55 -3.97 22.86
CA LEU A 71 24.25 -5.25 23.55
C LEU A 71 24.43 -5.17 25.08
N PRO A 72 23.78 -6.04 25.87
CA PRO A 72 23.84 -6.05 27.34
C PRO A 72 25.23 -6.11 27.96
N HIS A 73 26.15 -6.82 27.30
CA HIS A 73 27.52 -7.02 27.77
C HIS A 73 28.42 -5.80 27.57
N LEU A 74 27.94 -4.76 26.87
CA LEU A 74 28.67 -3.51 26.68
C LEU A 74 28.33 -2.50 27.79
N SER A 75 29.34 -1.76 28.25
CA SER A 75 29.21 -0.84 29.39
C SER A 75 28.22 0.31 29.16
N SER A 76 27.93 0.65 27.90
CA SER A 76 26.96 1.69 27.53
C SER A 76 25.49 1.22 27.54
N TYR A 77 25.20 -0.08 27.77
CA TYR A 77 23.83 -0.63 27.73
C TYR A 77 22.87 0.09 28.69
N SER A 78 23.27 0.24 29.95
CA SER A 78 22.43 0.90 30.96
C SER A 78 22.10 2.35 30.61
N SER A 79 23.06 3.10 30.05
CA SER A 79 22.85 4.48 29.62
C SER A 79 21.96 4.58 28.37
N ALA A 80 22.01 3.58 27.49
CA ALA A 80 21.12 3.49 26.34
C ALA A 80 19.68 3.18 26.77
N ALA A 81 19.51 2.25 27.71
CA ALA A 81 18.20 1.91 28.28
C ALA A 81 17.55 3.09 29.00
N GLU A 82 18.32 3.85 29.80
CA GLU A 82 17.86 5.09 30.42
C GLU A 82 17.41 6.12 29.36
N ALA A 83 18.17 6.30 28.29
CA ALA A 83 17.82 7.21 27.20
C ALA A 83 16.53 6.78 26.48
N ALA A 84 16.39 5.48 26.18
CA ALA A 84 15.22 4.91 25.54
C ALA A 84 13.95 5.10 26.38
N LEU A 85 13.99 4.73 27.66
CA LEU A 85 12.86 4.91 28.58
C LEU A 85 12.44 6.38 28.69
N LYS A 86 13.41 7.30 28.80
CA LYS A 86 13.12 8.74 28.82
C LYS A 86 12.45 9.25 27.54
N ILE A 87 12.77 8.67 26.38
CA ILE A 87 12.09 8.98 25.11
C ILE A 87 10.64 8.48 25.16
N PHE A 88 10.42 7.24 25.58
CA PHE A 88 9.10 6.61 25.59
C PHE A 88 8.18 7.12 26.71
N GLU A 89 8.72 7.62 27.81
CA GLU A 89 7.98 8.39 28.83
C GLU A 89 7.27 9.63 28.23
N GLY A 90 7.71 10.11 27.07
CA GLY A 90 7.03 11.17 26.33
C GLY A 90 5.71 10.74 25.69
N SER A 91 5.39 9.44 25.66
CA SER A 91 4.14 8.92 25.11
C SER A 91 2.97 9.09 26.06
N LYS A 92 1.82 9.48 25.52
CA LYS A 92 0.53 9.54 26.23
C LYS A 92 -0.09 8.16 26.40
N ALA A 93 0.21 7.23 25.50
CA ALA A 93 -0.24 5.84 25.55
C ALA A 93 0.82 4.96 26.27
N PRO A 94 0.41 4.00 27.11
CA PRO A 94 1.33 3.12 27.80
C PRO A 94 2.06 2.19 26.82
N PHE A 95 3.30 1.83 27.14
CA PHE A 95 4.11 0.90 26.36
C PHE A 95 4.11 -0.50 26.97
N HIS A 96 4.04 -1.51 26.10
CA HIS A 96 4.44 -2.89 26.39
C HIS A 96 5.70 -3.20 25.60
N TYR A 97 6.59 -3.99 26.17
CA TYR A 97 7.89 -4.33 25.58
C TYR A 97 8.02 -5.85 25.46
N LEU A 98 8.72 -6.29 24.41
CA LEU A 98 9.31 -7.63 24.29
C LEU A 98 10.79 -7.48 23.89
N PRO A 99 11.66 -8.46 24.20
CA PRO A 99 13.08 -8.35 23.91
C PRO A 99 13.42 -8.70 22.45
N GLY A 100 14.35 -7.94 21.87
CA GLY A 100 15.05 -8.30 20.64
C GLY A 100 16.48 -8.77 20.90
N ASN A 101 17.20 -9.20 19.86
CA ASN A 101 18.54 -9.75 20.02
C ASN A 101 19.56 -8.70 20.47
N HIS A 102 19.36 -7.41 20.17
CA HIS A 102 20.19 -6.34 20.74
C HIS A 102 19.92 -6.09 22.23
N ASP A 103 18.77 -6.52 22.74
CA ASP A 103 18.42 -6.32 24.15
C ASP A 103 18.82 -7.48 25.07
N ILE A 104 18.98 -8.70 24.54
CA ILE A 104 19.31 -9.91 25.33
C ILE A 104 20.40 -10.81 24.73
N GLY A 105 20.81 -10.60 23.47
CA GLY A 105 21.73 -11.45 22.72
C GLY A 105 21.06 -12.19 21.54
N ASP A 106 21.87 -12.58 20.55
CA ASP A 106 21.44 -13.34 19.38
C ASP A 106 20.91 -14.73 19.75
N LYS A 107 19.97 -15.25 18.95
CA LYS A 107 19.50 -16.64 19.06
C LYS A 107 20.65 -17.62 18.96
N ARG A 108 20.50 -18.82 19.54
CA ARG A 108 21.58 -19.82 19.56
C ARG A 108 21.82 -20.44 18.18
N ASN A 109 22.75 -19.87 17.44
CA ASN A 109 23.17 -20.38 16.13
C ASN A 109 24.65 -20.02 15.87
N PRO A 110 25.50 -20.99 15.44
CA PRO A 110 26.93 -20.76 15.25
C PRO A 110 27.31 -19.68 14.22
N THR A 111 26.37 -19.27 13.35
CA THR A 111 26.60 -18.24 12.33
C THR A 111 26.19 -16.84 12.77
N MET A 112 25.74 -16.67 14.03
CA MET A 112 25.35 -15.37 14.55
C MET A 112 26.57 -14.48 14.82
N PRO A 113 26.50 -13.18 14.49
CA PRO A 113 27.65 -12.28 14.58
C PRO A 113 27.92 -11.75 15.99
N ALA A 114 26.95 -11.81 16.91
CA ALA A 114 27.02 -11.17 18.21
C ALA A 114 27.01 -12.15 19.39
N TYR A 115 27.04 -11.61 20.62
CA TYR A 115 26.89 -12.43 21.82
C TYR A 115 25.54 -13.15 21.80
N LEU A 116 25.57 -14.45 22.11
CA LEU A 116 24.36 -15.26 22.21
C LEU A 116 23.56 -14.88 23.46
N VAL A 117 22.26 -15.11 23.41
CA VAL A 117 21.37 -14.98 24.58
C VAL A 117 21.87 -15.81 25.77
N ASP A 118 21.91 -15.19 26.94
CA ASP A 118 22.31 -15.79 28.22
C ASP A 118 21.52 -15.21 29.40
N ASP A 119 21.62 -15.84 30.58
CA ASP A 119 20.89 -15.39 31.79
C ASP A 119 21.22 -13.94 32.18
N TYR A 120 22.44 -13.47 31.91
CA TYR A 120 22.83 -12.08 32.20
C TYR A 120 22.08 -11.09 31.31
N GLY A 121 21.95 -11.36 30.01
CA GLY A 121 21.16 -10.58 29.08
C GLY A 121 19.68 -10.53 29.49
N LEU A 122 19.11 -11.68 29.85
CA LEU A 122 17.73 -11.78 30.36
C LEU A 122 17.51 -10.94 31.64
N ASP A 123 18.46 -10.98 32.58
CA ASP A 123 18.43 -10.19 33.81
C ASP A 123 18.56 -8.68 33.52
N GLN A 124 19.45 -8.29 32.60
CA GLN A 124 19.59 -6.88 32.20
C GLN A 124 18.33 -6.35 31.56
N TYR A 125 17.71 -7.10 30.64
CA TYR A 125 16.43 -6.71 30.06
C TYR A 125 15.36 -6.57 31.13
N SER A 126 15.21 -7.58 31.99
CA SER A 126 14.16 -7.61 33.01
C SER A 126 14.23 -6.42 33.96
N LYS A 127 15.45 -6.00 34.29
CA LYS A 127 15.73 -4.83 35.12
C LYS A 127 15.23 -3.51 34.48
N TRP A 128 15.34 -3.36 33.16
CA TRP A 128 15.06 -2.08 32.48
C TRP A 128 13.68 -2.02 31.84
N PHE A 129 13.22 -3.09 31.20
CA PHE A 129 12.03 -3.09 30.35
C PHE A 129 10.89 -3.98 30.87
N GLY A 130 11.15 -4.78 31.91
CA GLY A 130 10.14 -5.59 32.58
C GLY A 130 10.07 -7.03 32.08
N PRO A 131 8.89 -7.65 31.97
CA PRO A 131 8.78 -9.08 31.71
C PRO A 131 9.35 -9.48 30.35
N LEU A 132 9.97 -10.67 30.28
CA LEU A 132 10.55 -11.22 29.04
C LEU A 132 9.49 -11.75 28.06
N TYR A 133 8.35 -12.20 28.57
CA TYR A 133 7.15 -12.54 27.83
C TYR A 133 5.91 -12.15 28.65
N GLN A 134 4.80 -11.86 27.99
CA GLN A 134 3.56 -11.44 28.67
C GLN A 134 2.33 -11.62 27.77
N SER A 135 1.15 -11.73 28.38
CA SER A 135 -0.13 -11.65 27.69
C SER A 135 -1.13 -10.75 28.40
N PHE A 136 -2.07 -10.17 27.66
CA PHE A 136 -3.14 -9.34 28.20
C PHE A 136 -4.34 -9.25 27.24
N ASP A 137 -5.52 -8.98 27.78
CA ASP A 137 -6.74 -8.78 26.99
C ASP A 137 -7.01 -7.29 26.78
N HIS A 138 -7.33 -6.89 25.55
CA HIS A 138 -7.85 -5.55 25.27
C HIS A 138 -8.70 -5.55 24.00
N GLY A 139 -9.83 -4.82 23.99
CA GLY A 139 -10.61 -4.63 22.77
C GLY A 139 -11.12 -5.90 22.10
N GLY A 140 -11.39 -6.97 22.87
CA GLY A 140 -11.85 -8.27 22.33
C GLY A 140 -10.73 -9.16 21.77
N VAL A 141 -9.46 -8.74 21.89
CA VAL A 141 -8.29 -9.47 21.43
C VAL A 141 -7.41 -9.85 22.62
N HIS A 142 -6.87 -11.07 22.57
CA HIS A 142 -5.83 -11.54 23.47
C HIS A 142 -4.45 -11.29 22.84
N PHE A 143 -3.63 -10.47 23.48
CA PHE A 143 -2.29 -10.12 23.01
C PHE A 143 -1.27 -11.02 23.68
N VAL A 144 -0.33 -11.55 22.88
CA VAL A 144 0.72 -12.47 23.36
C VAL A 144 2.07 -11.98 22.84
N LEU A 145 2.97 -11.60 23.75
CA LEU A 145 4.31 -11.11 23.45
C LEU A 145 5.34 -12.16 23.88
N ILE A 146 6.13 -12.67 22.94
CA ILE A 146 7.10 -13.76 23.19
C ILE A 146 8.55 -13.29 23.08
N ASN A 147 9.43 -13.90 23.88
CA ASN A 147 10.88 -13.78 23.77
C ASN A 147 11.39 -14.76 22.69
N SER A 148 11.38 -14.32 21.43
CA SER A 148 11.85 -15.15 20.33
C SER A 148 13.36 -15.40 20.26
N PRO A 149 14.27 -14.47 20.67
CA PRO A 149 15.70 -14.80 20.69
C PRO A 149 16.07 -15.97 21.63
N ALA A 150 15.29 -16.21 22.69
CA ALA A 150 15.53 -17.30 23.63
C ALA A 150 15.10 -18.70 23.13
N LEU A 151 14.40 -18.79 22.00
CA LEU A 151 14.01 -20.08 21.42
C LEU A 151 15.25 -20.87 20.94
N ASN A 152 15.25 -22.19 21.18
CA ASN A 152 16.37 -23.12 21.00
C ASN A 152 17.63 -22.81 21.86
N SER A 153 17.54 -21.95 22.87
CA SER A 153 18.70 -21.57 23.69
C SER A 153 19.18 -22.71 24.60
N GLY A 154 18.26 -23.54 25.08
CA GLY A 154 18.47 -24.53 26.14
C GLY A 154 18.51 -23.92 27.55
N LEU A 155 18.14 -22.64 27.70
CA LEU A 155 18.02 -21.98 29.00
C LEU A 155 16.74 -22.44 29.72
N THR A 156 16.73 -22.40 31.05
CA THR A 156 15.51 -22.69 31.84
C THR A 156 14.34 -21.79 31.39
N HIS A 157 14.65 -20.53 31.09
CA HIS A 157 13.68 -19.55 30.59
C HIS A 157 12.94 -20.00 29.32
N GLU A 158 13.61 -20.71 28.40
CA GLU A 158 12.97 -21.23 27.19
C GLU A 158 11.86 -22.23 27.54
N THR A 159 12.16 -23.17 28.45
CA THR A 159 11.19 -24.20 28.86
C THR A 159 10.01 -23.55 29.57
N GLU A 160 10.27 -22.60 30.47
CA GLU A 160 9.22 -21.84 31.16
C GLU A 160 8.32 -21.07 30.18
N GLN A 161 8.90 -20.42 29.17
CA GLN A 161 8.14 -19.71 28.14
C GLN A 161 7.29 -20.66 27.30
N ILE A 162 7.83 -21.81 26.86
CA ILE A 162 7.10 -22.79 26.05
C ILE A 162 5.89 -23.30 26.82
N GLU A 163 6.07 -23.73 28.06
CA GLU A 163 4.99 -24.23 28.92
C GLU A 163 3.93 -23.15 29.19
N TRP A 164 4.37 -21.91 29.45
CA TRP A 164 3.48 -20.78 29.63
C TRP A 164 2.66 -20.49 28.37
N LEU A 165 3.31 -20.40 27.20
CA LEU A 165 2.66 -20.04 25.94
C LEU A 165 1.60 -21.07 25.55
N GLU A 166 1.91 -22.36 25.68
CA GLU A 166 0.95 -23.42 25.38
C GLU A 166 -0.27 -23.37 26.31
N ALA A 167 -0.06 -23.13 27.60
CA ALA A 167 -1.14 -23.01 28.58
C ALA A 167 -1.99 -21.74 28.36
N ASP A 168 -1.35 -20.61 28.05
CA ASP A 168 -2.01 -19.32 27.80
C ASP A 168 -2.86 -19.38 26.52
N LEU A 169 -2.34 -19.94 25.44
CA LEU A 169 -3.11 -20.12 24.20
C LEU A 169 -4.28 -21.09 24.38
N GLU A 170 -4.10 -22.20 25.11
CA GLU A 170 -5.20 -23.14 25.39
C GLU A 170 -6.31 -22.49 26.24
N ALA A 171 -5.94 -21.66 27.22
CA ALA A 171 -6.90 -20.93 28.06
C ALA A 171 -7.67 -19.84 27.28
N ASN A 172 -7.11 -19.36 26.16
CA ASN A 172 -7.63 -18.25 25.37
C ASN A 172 -8.02 -18.65 23.93
N LYS A 173 -8.12 -19.95 23.63
CA LYS A 173 -8.38 -20.48 22.28
C LYS A 173 -9.68 -20.01 21.61
N ASP A 174 -10.64 -19.54 22.39
CA ASP A 174 -11.93 -19.02 21.89
C ASP A 174 -11.90 -17.49 21.64
N LYS A 175 -10.75 -16.85 21.87
CA LYS A 175 -10.54 -15.41 21.62
C LYS A 175 -9.78 -15.21 20.31
N ARG A 176 -9.89 -14.01 19.76
CA ARG A 176 -8.99 -13.54 18.69
C ARG A 176 -7.62 -13.26 19.30
N ILE A 177 -6.56 -13.74 18.65
CA ILE A 177 -5.20 -13.67 19.20
C ILE A 177 -4.30 -12.86 18.28
N HIS A 178 -3.63 -11.85 18.85
CA HIS A 178 -2.54 -11.13 18.21
C HIS A 178 -1.22 -11.51 18.90
N MET A 179 -0.34 -12.18 18.17
CA MET A 179 0.98 -12.57 18.65
C MET A 179 2.05 -11.59 18.18
N LEU A 180 3.00 -11.26 19.04
CA LEU A 180 4.12 -10.40 18.73
C LEU A 180 5.43 -11.10 19.08
N SER A 181 6.35 -11.07 18.13
CA SER A 181 7.65 -11.72 18.17
C SER A 181 8.70 -10.71 17.69
N HIS A 182 9.95 -10.85 18.12
CA HIS A 182 11.02 -10.05 17.52
C HIS A 182 11.47 -10.67 16.19
N TYR A 183 11.87 -11.94 16.21
CA TYR A 183 12.18 -12.73 15.02
C TYR A 183 10.89 -13.18 14.32
N PRO A 184 10.74 -12.98 13.00
CA PRO A 184 9.70 -13.64 12.25
C PRO A 184 9.95 -15.17 12.22
N PRO A 185 8.89 -16.00 12.19
CA PRO A 185 9.08 -17.45 12.04
C PRO A 185 9.86 -17.82 10.77
N TYR A 186 9.59 -17.12 9.66
CA TYR A 186 10.27 -17.26 8.37
C TYR A 186 10.09 -15.99 7.51
N ILE A 187 10.95 -15.81 6.50
CA ILE A 187 10.98 -14.64 5.61
C ILE A 187 10.23 -14.86 4.29
N LEU A 188 10.38 -16.05 3.70
CA LEU A 188 9.81 -16.37 2.39
C LEU A 188 9.06 -17.69 2.38
N ASP A 189 9.64 -18.75 2.98
CA ASP A 189 9.08 -20.10 2.95
C ASP A 189 9.16 -20.74 4.35
N PRO A 190 8.11 -21.40 4.85
CA PRO A 190 8.14 -22.08 6.15
C PRO A 190 9.30 -23.07 6.31
N GLY A 191 9.68 -23.76 5.22
CA GLY A 191 10.77 -24.71 5.16
C GLY A 191 12.10 -24.10 4.70
N GLU A 192 12.27 -22.78 4.73
CA GLU A 192 13.53 -22.15 4.36
C GLU A 192 14.69 -22.54 5.31
N PRO A 193 15.95 -22.51 4.87
CA PRO A 193 17.06 -22.76 5.77
C PRO A 193 17.13 -21.77 6.93
N SER A 194 17.68 -22.22 8.06
CA SER A 194 18.15 -21.35 9.14
C SER A 194 19.05 -20.25 8.61
N ASN A 195 18.74 -19.00 8.97
CA ASN A 195 19.54 -17.82 8.65
C ASN A 195 19.48 -16.81 9.80
N TYR A 196 20.08 -15.64 9.64
CA TYR A 196 20.07 -14.59 10.66
C TYR A 196 18.67 -14.08 11.01
N ASP A 197 17.75 -14.08 10.06
CA ASP A 197 16.50 -13.32 10.15
C ASP A 197 15.29 -14.11 10.61
N ASN A 198 15.34 -15.44 10.62
CA ASN A 198 14.19 -16.29 10.95
C ASN A 198 14.34 -17.03 12.29
N VAL A 199 13.28 -17.68 12.78
CA VAL A 199 13.40 -18.63 13.90
C VAL A 199 14.01 -19.94 13.39
N ASP A 200 14.90 -20.58 14.14
CA ASP A 200 15.52 -21.87 13.76
C ASP A 200 14.65 -23.07 14.13
N GLU A 201 14.83 -24.18 13.41
CA GLU A 201 14.25 -25.47 13.81
C GLU A 201 14.92 -26.02 15.09
N PRO A 202 14.19 -26.70 15.99
CA PRO A 202 12.78 -27.12 15.88
C PRO A 202 11.73 -26.07 16.30
N ALA A 203 12.14 -24.97 16.94
CA ALA A 203 11.21 -23.96 17.44
C ALA A 203 10.32 -23.34 16.36
N ARG A 204 10.82 -23.21 15.12
CA ARG A 204 10.00 -22.70 14.01
C ARG A 204 8.78 -23.57 13.76
N SER A 205 8.96 -24.86 13.51
CA SER A 205 7.85 -25.78 13.24
C SER A 205 6.88 -25.86 14.43
N TRP A 206 7.40 -25.80 15.67
CA TRP A 206 6.56 -25.70 16.86
C TRP A 206 5.69 -24.43 16.86
N LEU A 207 6.30 -23.26 16.65
CA LEU A 207 5.60 -21.98 16.65
C LEU A 207 4.53 -21.92 15.55
N LEU A 208 4.86 -22.34 14.33
CA LEU A 208 3.90 -22.42 13.22
C LEU A 208 2.73 -23.35 13.56
N GLY A 209 3.00 -24.49 14.20
CA GLY A 209 1.96 -25.40 14.69
C GLY A 209 1.02 -24.76 15.73
N LEU A 210 1.51 -23.83 16.56
CA LEU A 210 0.66 -23.06 17.47
C LEU A 210 -0.22 -22.06 16.72
N LEU A 211 0.33 -21.37 15.71
CA LEU A 211 -0.44 -20.42 14.89
C LEU A 211 -1.63 -21.13 14.22
N GLU A 212 -1.38 -22.30 13.63
CA GLU A 212 -2.42 -23.11 12.99
C GLU A 212 -3.42 -23.69 14.00
N ARG A 213 -2.95 -24.25 15.12
CA ARG A 213 -3.82 -24.89 16.12
C ARG A 213 -4.80 -23.92 16.77
N TYR A 214 -4.35 -22.71 17.09
CA TYR A 214 -5.14 -21.72 17.82
C TYR A 214 -5.70 -20.63 16.91
N GLU A 215 -5.62 -20.82 15.59
CA GLU A 215 -6.12 -19.89 14.57
C GLU A 215 -5.71 -18.44 14.86
N VAL A 216 -4.43 -18.22 15.22
CA VAL A 216 -3.91 -16.89 15.57
C VAL A 216 -4.21 -15.94 14.41
N GLU A 217 -4.85 -14.81 14.71
CA GLU A 217 -5.33 -13.91 13.66
C GLU A 217 -4.18 -13.15 13.01
N ALA A 218 -3.27 -12.62 13.83
CA ALA A 218 -2.16 -11.81 13.40
C ALA A 218 -0.88 -12.15 14.15
N LEU A 219 0.24 -12.24 13.42
CA LEU A 219 1.59 -12.23 13.99
C LEU A 219 2.34 -11.00 13.49
N PHE A 220 2.91 -10.21 14.41
CA PHE A 220 3.78 -9.09 14.10
C PHE A 220 5.22 -9.40 14.50
N ALA A 221 6.17 -9.06 13.61
CA ALA A 221 7.61 -9.28 13.77
C ALA A 221 8.44 -8.04 13.41
N GLY A 222 9.61 -7.92 14.03
CA GLY A 222 10.61 -6.85 13.82
C GLY A 222 11.85 -7.36 13.08
N HIS A 223 13.05 -7.03 13.58
CA HIS A 223 14.36 -7.65 13.28
C HIS A 223 14.92 -7.44 11.86
N VAL A 224 14.12 -7.70 10.83
CA VAL A 224 14.53 -7.67 9.41
C VAL A 224 14.69 -6.25 8.87
N HIS A 225 14.08 -5.27 9.55
CA HIS A 225 14.04 -3.85 9.15
C HIS A 225 13.41 -3.63 7.77
N GLN A 226 12.49 -4.51 7.37
CA GLN A 226 11.80 -4.46 6.08
C GLN A 226 10.34 -4.84 6.25
N PHE A 227 9.48 -4.19 5.48
CA PHE A 227 8.10 -4.61 5.36
C PHE A 227 7.99 -5.88 4.53
N ILE A 228 7.42 -6.94 5.13
CA ILE A 228 7.11 -8.20 4.46
C ILE A 228 5.74 -8.65 4.96
N TYR A 229 4.87 -9.12 4.06
CA TYR A 229 3.58 -9.65 4.44
C TYR A 229 3.37 -11.05 3.88
N GLN A 230 2.97 -11.97 4.74
CA GLN A 230 2.69 -13.36 4.39
C GLN A 230 1.38 -13.82 5.02
N ARG A 231 0.82 -14.90 4.48
CA ARG A 231 -0.31 -15.58 5.10
C ARG A 231 0.11 -17.01 5.41
N HIS A 232 -0.02 -17.41 6.67
CA HIS A 232 0.30 -18.75 7.15
C HIS A 232 -0.99 -19.36 7.71
N GLY A 233 -1.57 -20.34 7.00
CA GLY A 233 -2.92 -20.80 7.32
C GLY A 233 -3.93 -19.63 7.27
N SER A 234 -4.58 -19.36 8.41
CA SER A 234 -5.47 -18.20 8.59
C SER A 234 -4.74 -16.94 9.08
N THR A 235 -3.51 -17.04 9.59
CA THR A 235 -2.76 -15.96 10.23
C THR A 235 -2.18 -14.98 9.23
N ASP A 236 -2.46 -13.70 9.43
CA ASP A 236 -1.75 -12.60 8.76
C ASP A 236 -0.39 -12.37 9.46
N VAL A 237 0.71 -12.55 8.74
CA VAL A 237 2.08 -12.41 9.28
C VAL A 237 2.74 -11.16 8.70
N TYR A 238 3.06 -10.22 9.58
CA TYR A 238 3.66 -8.93 9.24
C TYR A 238 5.08 -8.85 9.79
N ASN A 239 6.06 -8.66 8.91
CA ASN A 239 7.34 -8.09 9.31
C ASN A 239 7.26 -6.57 9.13
N LEU A 240 7.60 -5.81 10.17
CA LEU A 240 7.46 -4.36 10.19
C LEU A 240 8.79 -3.64 9.90
N PHE A 241 8.68 -2.35 9.60
CA PHE A 241 9.83 -1.46 9.49
C PHE A 241 10.56 -1.32 10.82
N ALA A 242 11.87 -1.05 10.70
CA ALA A 242 12.60 -0.42 11.78
C ALA A 242 12.31 1.07 11.85
N THR A 243 12.40 1.63 13.05
CA THR A 243 12.38 3.09 13.23
C THR A 243 13.72 3.73 12.92
N SER A 244 14.83 3.01 13.12
CA SER A 244 16.15 3.61 13.22
C SER A 244 16.96 3.62 11.92
N PHE A 245 17.08 2.49 11.23
CA PHE A 245 17.84 2.35 9.98
C PHE A 245 17.38 1.10 9.20
N VAL A 246 17.90 0.93 7.99
CA VAL A 246 17.57 -0.19 7.12
C VAL A 246 18.70 -1.21 7.07
N ARG A 247 18.36 -2.49 7.06
CA ARG A 247 19.27 -3.59 6.72
C ARG A 247 19.75 -3.46 5.26
N GLN A 248 21.01 -3.06 5.08
CA GLN A 248 21.55 -2.66 3.77
C GLN A 248 21.48 -3.74 2.67
N ASP A 249 21.62 -5.02 3.02
CA ASP A 249 21.56 -6.15 2.08
C ASP A 249 20.19 -6.23 1.39
N TYR A 250 19.12 -5.83 2.06
CA TYR A 250 17.78 -5.78 1.48
C TYR A 250 17.61 -4.65 0.46
N SER A 251 18.54 -3.70 0.37
CA SER A 251 18.54 -2.69 -0.70
C SER A 251 18.67 -3.32 -2.09
N GLU A 252 19.22 -4.53 -2.19
CA GLU A 252 19.34 -5.30 -3.44
C GLU A 252 17.98 -5.72 -4.01
N MET A 253 16.89 -5.64 -3.23
CA MET A 253 15.53 -5.79 -3.74
C MET A 253 15.16 -4.72 -4.78
N PHE A 254 15.88 -3.59 -4.79
CA PHE A 254 15.63 -2.47 -5.70
C PHE A 254 16.71 -2.43 -6.78
N ARG A 255 16.31 -2.57 -8.05
CA ARG A 255 17.24 -2.64 -9.20
C ARG A 255 17.72 -1.25 -9.64
N ILE A 256 18.18 -0.42 -8.70
CA ILE A 256 18.64 0.97 -8.89
C ILE A 256 19.71 1.31 -7.84
N GLU A 257 20.33 2.49 -7.89
CA GLU A 257 21.32 2.87 -6.88
C GLU A 257 20.76 2.85 -5.45
N ALA A 258 21.59 2.36 -4.53
CA ALA A 258 21.28 2.37 -3.11
C ALA A 258 21.10 3.80 -2.58
N ALA A 259 20.28 3.94 -1.54
CA ALA A 259 20.14 5.20 -0.81
C ALA A 259 21.44 5.54 -0.03
N ALA A 260 21.38 6.61 0.76
CA ALA A 260 22.52 7.05 1.57
C ALA A 260 23.01 5.96 2.53
N ASP A 261 24.28 6.06 2.91
CA ASP A 261 24.97 5.09 3.79
C ASP A 261 24.84 3.65 3.28
N HIS A 262 25.06 3.46 1.98
CA HIS A 262 24.94 2.17 1.27
C HIS A 262 23.56 1.50 1.41
N GLY A 263 22.51 2.31 1.50
CA GLY A 263 21.13 1.85 1.67
C GLY A 263 20.69 1.69 3.12
N ARG A 264 21.54 1.96 4.12
CA ARG A 264 21.14 1.96 5.53
C ARG A 264 20.26 3.15 5.90
N ASP A 265 20.42 4.27 5.20
CA ASP A 265 19.66 5.50 5.43
C ASP A 265 18.65 5.75 4.30
N ASP A 266 17.73 4.81 4.11
CA ASP A 266 16.56 4.99 3.25
C ASP A 266 15.33 5.33 4.10
N GLY A 267 15.08 6.63 4.29
CA GLY A 267 14.00 7.13 5.14
C GLY A 267 12.60 6.65 4.74
N GLU A 268 12.39 6.29 3.48
CA GLU A 268 11.12 5.75 2.99
C GLU A 268 10.89 4.29 3.39
N LYS A 269 11.92 3.61 3.88
CA LYS A 269 11.86 2.22 4.39
C LYS A 269 11.89 2.17 5.92
N LEU A 270 11.77 3.33 6.56
CA LEU A 270 11.67 3.48 8.01
C LEU A 270 10.24 3.83 8.39
N GLY A 271 9.80 3.40 9.56
CA GLY A 271 8.44 3.67 9.98
C GLY A 271 7.98 2.98 11.24
N TRP A 272 6.66 2.85 11.33
CA TRP A 272 5.88 2.41 12.48
C TRP A 272 4.54 1.86 11.98
N CYS A 273 3.75 1.27 12.86
CA CYS A 273 2.44 0.72 12.51
C CYS A 273 1.36 1.20 13.48
N ILE A 274 0.16 1.46 12.96
CA ILE A 274 -1.06 1.61 13.73
C ILE A 274 -1.97 0.46 13.36
N VAL A 275 -2.52 -0.25 14.35
CA VAL A 275 -3.48 -1.31 14.12
C VAL A 275 -4.85 -0.87 14.58
N ASP A 276 -5.78 -0.86 13.63
CA ASP A 276 -7.22 -0.70 13.86
C ASP A 276 -7.83 -2.08 14.12
N VAL A 277 -8.45 -2.27 15.28
CA VAL A 277 -9.15 -3.51 15.64
C VAL A 277 -10.65 -3.28 15.44
N TYR A 278 -11.29 -4.15 14.68
CA TYR A 278 -12.74 -4.23 14.49
C TYR A 278 -13.30 -5.43 15.24
N GLU A 279 -14.61 -5.69 15.23
CA GLU A 279 -15.18 -6.85 15.94
C GLU A 279 -14.64 -8.19 15.42
N ASP A 280 -14.39 -8.31 14.11
CA ASP A 280 -14.11 -9.57 13.43
C ASP A 280 -12.79 -9.61 12.63
N ASP A 281 -12.01 -8.52 12.64
CA ASP A 281 -10.78 -8.39 11.86
C ASP A 281 -9.90 -7.25 12.41
N HIS A 282 -8.71 -7.10 11.85
CA HIS A 282 -7.78 -6.00 12.11
C HIS A 282 -7.26 -5.40 10.80
N ILE A 283 -6.86 -4.13 10.86
CA ILE A 283 -6.16 -3.45 9.77
C ILE A 283 -4.84 -2.91 10.31
N ALA A 284 -3.74 -3.48 9.83
CA ALA A 284 -2.39 -3.00 10.10
C ALA A 284 -2.00 -1.89 9.10
N ARG A 285 -1.99 -0.64 9.56
CA ARG A 285 -1.57 0.52 8.77
C ARG A 285 -0.07 0.73 8.94
N ILE A 286 0.69 0.34 7.94
CA ILE A 286 2.13 0.53 7.88
C ILE A 286 2.42 1.96 7.42
N LEU A 287 3.14 2.72 8.25
CA LEU A 287 3.33 4.15 8.05
C LEU A 287 4.82 4.47 7.93
N ARG A 288 5.18 5.18 6.86
CA ARG A 288 6.55 5.63 6.61
C ARG A 288 6.87 6.89 7.40
N SER A 289 8.08 6.98 7.95
CA SER A 289 8.56 8.17 8.65
C SER A 289 9.26 9.18 7.73
N GLY A 290 9.67 8.75 6.53
CA GLY A 290 10.51 9.55 5.64
C GLY A 290 11.89 9.85 6.24
N GLY A 291 12.30 9.11 7.28
CA GLY A 291 13.53 9.38 8.04
C GLY A 291 13.46 10.60 8.96
N SER A 292 12.25 11.13 9.24
CA SER A 292 12.02 12.32 10.05
C SER A 292 12.57 12.18 11.47
N THR A 293 13.01 13.31 12.04
CA THR A 293 13.72 13.37 13.33
C THR A 293 13.17 14.49 14.21
N ARG A 294 13.34 14.35 15.53
CA ARG A 294 13.05 15.39 16.53
C ARG A 294 14.15 15.39 17.60
N ARG A 295 14.93 16.46 17.68
CA ARG A 295 16.06 16.51 18.62
C ARG A 295 15.58 16.60 20.06
N SER A 296 16.45 16.23 20.99
CA SER A 296 16.20 16.47 22.42
C SER A 296 16.01 17.97 22.69
N GLY A 297 14.99 18.32 23.48
CA GLY A 297 14.64 19.72 23.81
C GLY A 297 13.87 20.51 22.73
N GLU A 298 13.78 20.03 21.50
CA GLU A 298 12.90 20.63 20.49
C GLU A 298 11.42 20.38 20.82
N LYS A 299 10.57 21.38 20.58
CA LYS A 299 9.12 21.22 20.72
C LYS A 299 8.60 20.40 19.55
N ALA A 300 7.72 19.44 19.85
CA ALA A 300 6.94 18.75 18.84
C ALA A 300 6.18 19.81 17.99
N PRO A 301 6.24 19.72 16.65
CA PRO A 301 5.44 20.60 15.82
C PRO A 301 3.94 20.35 16.09
N PRO A 302 3.09 21.38 16.01
CA PRO A 302 1.65 21.18 16.10
C PRO A 302 1.20 20.28 14.96
N GLU A 303 0.50 19.19 15.29
CA GLU A 303 0.00 18.30 14.25
C GLU A 303 -1.26 18.84 13.60
N PRO A 304 -1.24 19.08 12.28
CA PRO A 304 -2.44 19.47 11.57
C PRO A 304 -3.42 18.31 11.51
N MET A 305 -4.70 18.65 11.40
CA MET A 305 -5.73 17.68 11.04
C MET A 305 -5.41 17.13 9.65
N ARG A 306 -5.47 15.81 9.48
CA ARG A 306 -5.22 15.13 8.21
C ARG A 306 -6.39 14.23 7.84
N VAL A 307 -6.54 14.02 6.54
CA VAL A 307 -7.41 12.99 6.00
C VAL A 307 -6.86 11.62 6.35
N ASN A 308 -7.75 10.69 6.72
CA ASN A 308 -7.38 9.29 6.91
C ASN A 308 -7.17 8.62 5.55
N ALA A 309 -5.94 8.17 5.29
CA ALA A 309 -5.64 7.41 4.07
C ALA A 309 -6.36 6.05 4.10
N PRO A 310 -6.89 5.58 2.95
CA PRO A 310 -7.59 4.31 2.87
C PRO A 310 -6.63 3.12 3.00
N HIS A 311 -7.21 1.95 3.23
CA HIS A 311 -6.53 0.66 3.22
C HIS A 311 -7.38 -0.39 2.48
N THR A 312 -6.76 -1.33 1.76
CA THR A 312 -7.49 -2.30 0.92
C THR A 312 -8.39 -3.25 1.74
N LYS A 313 -7.99 -3.59 2.98
CA LYS A 313 -8.81 -4.38 3.94
C LYS A 313 -10.07 -3.66 4.43
N GLU A 314 -10.26 -2.38 4.14
CA GLU A 314 -11.50 -1.67 4.51
C GLU A 314 -12.71 -2.08 3.64
N GLY A 315 -12.54 -3.02 2.69
CA GLY A 315 -13.62 -3.64 1.92
C GLY A 315 -14.14 -2.81 0.75
N LEU A 316 -13.56 -1.64 0.48
CA LEU A 316 -14.00 -0.79 -0.61
C LEU A 316 -13.53 -1.29 -1.97
N LYS A 317 -14.48 -1.36 -2.92
CA LYS A 317 -14.12 -1.42 -4.34
C LYS A 317 -13.70 -0.01 -4.77
N THR A 318 -12.41 0.19 -5.07
CA THR A 318 -11.97 1.43 -5.70
C THR A 318 -12.35 1.41 -7.18
N PRO A 319 -12.85 2.50 -7.77
CA PRO A 319 -13.16 2.58 -9.20
C PRO A 319 -11.87 2.73 -10.05
N ILE A 320 -10.73 2.97 -9.38
CA ILE A 320 -9.41 3.03 -10.00
C ILE A 320 -8.60 1.75 -9.71
N GLY A 321 -7.85 1.32 -10.72
CA GLY A 321 -6.89 0.22 -10.71
C GLY A 321 -5.56 0.59 -11.35
N VAL A 322 -4.62 -0.35 -11.36
CA VAL A 322 -3.27 -0.13 -11.93
C VAL A 322 -2.79 -1.31 -12.76
N HIS A 323 -1.94 -1.02 -13.75
CA HIS A 323 -1.21 -2.04 -14.50
C HIS A 323 0.04 -2.44 -13.71
N LEU A 324 0.15 -3.71 -13.34
CA LEU A 324 1.36 -4.26 -12.73
C LEU A 324 2.33 -4.70 -13.83
N ARG A 325 3.15 -3.75 -14.30
CA ARG A 325 4.14 -3.99 -15.35
C ARG A 325 5.44 -4.62 -14.85
N HIS A 326 5.80 -4.35 -13.61
CA HIS A 326 6.97 -4.95 -12.97
C HIS A 326 6.59 -6.28 -12.32
N PRO A 327 7.53 -7.24 -12.20
CA PRO A 327 7.29 -8.47 -11.46
C PRO A 327 6.94 -8.19 -10.00
N TRP A 328 5.65 -8.16 -9.68
CA TRP A 328 5.14 -7.72 -8.37
C TRP A 328 5.27 -8.77 -7.26
N ALA A 329 5.58 -10.02 -7.64
CA ALA A 329 5.90 -11.13 -6.75
C ALA A 329 7.36 -11.62 -6.97
N GLU A 330 8.27 -10.72 -7.37
CA GLU A 330 9.70 -11.06 -7.56
C GLU A 330 10.31 -11.57 -6.26
N ILE A 331 11.02 -12.69 -6.37
CA ILE A 331 11.91 -13.20 -5.33
C ILE A 331 13.33 -12.87 -5.77
N VAL A 332 14.08 -12.23 -4.88
CA VAL A 332 15.45 -11.80 -5.09
C VAL A 332 16.38 -12.65 -4.24
N ASP A 333 17.43 -13.18 -4.88
CA ASP A 333 18.58 -13.75 -4.18
C ASP A 333 19.49 -12.61 -3.73
N LEU A 334 19.65 -12.44 -2.42
CA LEU A 334 20.57 -11.46 -1.87
C LEU A 334 22.02 -11.96 -2.03
N PRO A 335 23.00 -11.06 -2.24
CA PRO A 335 24.40 -11.43 -2.20
C PRO A 335 24.80 -11.90 -0.80
N TYR A 336 25.70 -12.89 -0.72
CA TYR A 336 26.35 -13.21 0.54
C TYR A 336 27.40 -12.12 0.80
N ASN A 337 27.04 -11.15 1.64
CA ASN A 337 27.92 -10.05 2.04
C ASN A 337 27.94 -10.10 3.57
N GLY A 338 29.05 -10.57 4.16
CA GLY A 338 29.18 -10.79 5.60
C GLY A 338 28.87 -9.57 6.49
N PRO A 339 28.95 -9.70 7.84
CA PRO A 339 29.15 -10.93 8.60
C PRO A 339 27.88 -11.78 8.72
N ILE A 340 26.76 -11.32 8.16
CA ILE A 340 25.46 -11.96 8.30
C ILE A 340 25.19 -12.86 7.09
N ASP A 341 24.82 -14.11 7.33
CA ASP A 341 24.51 -15.12 6.30
C ASP A 341 25.65 -15.41 5.30
N GLU A 342 26.91 -15.31 5.73
CA GLU A 342 28.12 -15.49 4.88
C GLU A 342 28.13 -16.80 4.06
N PHE A 343 27.45 -17.84 4.55
CA PHE A 343 27.50 -19.19 3.97
C PHE A 343 26.27 -19.58 3.15
N ASN A 344 25.25 -18.73 3.06
CA ASN A 344 24.00 -19.05 2.37
C ASN A 344 23.47 -17.85 1.58
N ARG A 345 22.80 -18.11 0.44
CA ARG A 345 22.02 -17.07 -0.24
C ARG A 345 20.63 -17.00 0.38
N LYS A 346 20.34 -15.87 1.02
CA LYS A 346 18.99 -15.55 1.49
C LYS A 346 18.13 -15.12 0.31
N ARG A 347 16.87 -15.58 0.31
CA ARG A 347 15.86 -15.21 -0.68
C ARG A 347 14.78 -14.38 0.01
N VAL A 348 14.39 -13.29 -0.62
CA VAL A 348 13.35 -12.39 -0.11
C VAL A 348 12.41 -11.98 -1.24
N ARG A 349 11.13 -11.78 -0.93
CA ARG A 349 10.16 -11.18 -1.84
C ARG A 349 10.07 -9.66 -1.59
N ASN A 350 10.10 -8.87 -2.66
CA ASN A 350 9.88 -7.42 -2.54
C ASN A 350 8.39 -7.10 -2.41
N ASP A 351 7.91 -6.89 -1.18
CA ASP A 351 6.51 -6.58 -0.87
C ASP A 351 6.17 -5.08 -0.89
N TYR A 352 7.06 -4.21 -1.37
CA TYR A 352 6.78 -2.76 -1.45
C TYR A 352 5.71 -2.41 -2.49
N THR A 353 5.51 -3.25 -3.50
CA THR A 353 4.36 -3.10 -4.41
C THR A 353 3.05 -3.26 -3.63
N LEU A 354 2.97 -4.28 -2.75
CA LEU A 354 1.81 -4.51 -1.90
C LEU A 354 1.61 -3.35 -0.92
N LEU A 355 2.68 -2.91 -0.25
CA LEU A 355 2.59 -1.76 0.65
C LEU A 355 2.03 -0.52 -0.07
N GLY A 356 2.51 -0.24 -1.28
CA GLY A 356 2.02 0.89 -2.04
C GLY A 356 0.53 0.77 -2.42
N LEU A 357 0.05 -0.45 -2.68
CA LEU A 357 -1.38 -0.70 -2.91
C LEU A 357 -2.21 -0.45 -1.65
N TRP A 358 -1.71 -0.88 -0.48
CA TRP A 358 -2.35 -0.62 0.81
C TRP A 358 -2.41 0.87 1.13
N GLU A 359 -1.29 1.59 1.01
CA GLU A 359 -1.17 3.03 1.27
C GLU A 359 -2.06 3.89 0.36
N THR A 360 -2.35 3.42 -0.85
CA THR A 360 -3.21 4.10 -1.82
C THR A 360 -4.65 3.57 -1.80
N GLY A 361 -4.91 2.46 -1.11
CA GLY A 361 -6.20 1.77 -1.13
C GLY A 361 -6.58 1.16 -2.48
N ILE A 362 -5.67 1.09 -3.46
CA ILE A 362 -5.97 0.54 -4.79
C ILE A 362 -6.22 -0.96 -4.69
N THR A 363 -7.40 -1.40 -5.12
CA THR A 363 -7.82 -2.81 -5.04
C THR A 363 -7.74 -3.57 -6.35
N ASN A 364 -7.84 -2.89 -7.50
CA ASN A 364 -7.92 -3.56 -8.80
C ASN A 364 -6.56 -3.60 -9.51
N LEU A 365 -6.08 -4.80 -9.81
CA LEU A 365 -4.76 -5.06 -10.37
C LEU A 365 -4.91 -5.69 -11.75
N ARG A 366 -4.38 -5.03 -12.79
CA ARG A 366 -4.32 -5.61 -14.13
C ARG A 366 -3.03 -6.39 -14.31
N VAL A 367 -3.17 -7.71 -14.50
CA VAL A 367 -2.06 -8.69 -14.55
C VAL A 367 -2.20 -9.61 -15.77
N PRO A 368 -1.09 -10.10 -16.36
CA PRO A 368 -1.15 -11.02 -17.48
C PRO A 368 -1.62 -12.41 -17.06
N ILE A 369 -2.22 -13.17 -17.99
CA ILE A 369 -2.62 -14.56 -17.77
C ILE A 369 -1.46 -15.47 -17.34
N SER A 370 -0.22 -15.10 -17.67
CA SER A 370 0.98 -15.80 -17.23
C SER A 370 1.11 -15.84 -15.70
N ASP A 371 0.70 -14.78 -15.01
CA ASP A 371 0.74 -14.69 -13.54
C ASP A 371 -0.22 -15.70 -12.91
N LEU A 372 -1.39 -15.92 -13.54
CA LEU A 372 -2.34 -16.94 -13.11
C LEU A 372 -1.81 -18.35 -13.40
N THR A 373 -1.12 -18.57 -14.51
CA THR A 373 -0.59 -19.90 -14.85
C THR A 373 0.66 -20.31 -14.06
N ASP A 374 1.42 -19.35 -13.52
CA ASP A 374 2.58 -19.61 -12.66
C ASP A 374 2.14 -19.97 -11.23
N ASP A 375 2.45 -21.18 -10.78
CA ASP A 375 2.00 -21.70 -9.47
C ASP A 375 2.42 -20.82 -8.27
N ARG A 376 3.63 -20.24 -8.33
CA ARG A 376 4.17 -19.41 -7.26
C ARG A 376 3.45 -18.06 -7.23
N ILE A 377 3.28 -17.41 -8.38
CA ILE A 377 2.56 -16.13 -8.45
C ILE A 377 1.08 -16.35 -8.10
N ARG A 378 0.48 -17.44 -8.60
CA ARG A 378 -0.89 -17.83 -8.26
C ARG A 378 -1.10 -18.06 -6.76
N HIS A 379 -0.16 -18.71 -6.08
CA HIS A 379 -0.20 -18.84 -4.62
C HIS A 379 -0.14 -17.46 -3.93
N ARG A 380 0.67 -16.53 -4.44
CA ARG A 380 0.68 -15.15 -3.94
C ARG A 380 -0.64 -14.42 -4.20
N MET A 381 -1.25 -14.58 -5.38
CA MET A 381 -2.57 -14.03 -5.68
C MET A 381 -3.61 -14.49 -4.65
N HIS A 382 -3.64 -15.79 -4.36
CA HIS A 382 -4.47 -16.40 -3.31
C HIS A 382 -4.30 -15.70 -1.96
N ALA A 383 -3.06 -15.63 -1.48
CA ALA A 383 -2.74 -15.02 -0.20
C ALA A 383 -3.20 -13.55 -0.11
N LEU A 384 -3.26 -12.84 -1.22
CA LEU A 384 -3.61 -11.41 -1.24
C LEU A 384 -5.10 -11.12 -1.45
N THR A 385 -5.91 -12.07 -1.92
CA THR A 385 -7.36 -11.84 -2.06
C THR A 385 -8.05 -11.49 -0.74
N CYS A 386 -7.58 -12.07 0.37
CA CYS A 386 -8.08 -11.76 1.71
C CYS A 386 -7.80 -10.31 2.16
N THR A 387 -6.89 -9.61 1.47
CA THR A 387 -6.55 -8.21 1.74
C THR A 387 -7.38 -7.22 0.92
N GLY A 388 -8.36 -7.72 0.15
CA GLY A 388 -9.25 -6.92 -0.69
C GLY A 388 -8.77 -6.73 -2.13
N LEU A 389 -7.59 -7.25 -2.49
CA LEU A 389 -7.03 -7.17 -3.83
C LEU A 389 -7.79 -8.05 -4.82
N ARG A 390 -7.94 -7.55 -6.06
CA ARG A 390 -8.72 -8.14 -7.14
C ARG A 390 -7.94 -8.10 -8.44
N PHE A 391 -8.03 -9.16 -9.23
CA PHE A 391 -7.24 -9.30 -10.44
C PHE A 391 -8.11 -9.22 -11.69
N HIS A 392 -7.80 -8.24 -12.54
CA HIS A 392 -8.25 -8.13 -13.92
C HIS A 392 -7.20 -8.80 -14.80
N VAL A 393 -7.45 -10.06 -15.13
CA VAL A 393 -6.48 -10.91 -15.85
C VAL A 393 -6.63 -10.66 -17.34
N PHE A 394 -5.55 -10.35 -18.05
CA PHE A 394 -5.59 -10.17 -19.50
C PHE A 394 -4.82 -11.27 -20.25
N ALA A 395 -5.35 -11.68 -21.40
CA ALA A 395 -4.71 -12.60 -22.33
C ALA A 395 -4.69 -12.00 -23.74
N PHE A 396 -3.68 -12.35 -24.53
CA PHE A 396 -3.63 -12.03 -25.96
C PHE A 396 -4.12 -13.25 -26.75
N GLY A 397 -5.23 -13.08 -27.47
CA GLY A 397 -5.98 -14.21 -28.04
C GLY A 397 -6.98 -14.82 -27.04
N VAL A 398 -7.93 -15.61 -27.55
CA VAL A 398 -8.92 -16.32 -26.73
C VAL A 398 -8.21 -17.42 -25.92
N PRO A 399 -8.25 -17.40 -24.57
CA PRO A 399 -7.57 -18.39 -23.75
C PRO A 399 -7.94 -19.83 -24.09
N SER A 400 -6.94 -20.72 -24.12
CA SER A 400 -7.14 -22.14 -24.41
C SER A 400 -6.14 -23.02 -23.66
N GLY A 401 -6.37 -24.34 -23.66
CA GLY A 401 -5.49 -25.30 -22.98
C GLY A 401 -5.22 -24.93 -21.52
N LYS A 402 -3.93 -24.79 -21.17
CA LYS A 402 -3.47 -24.46 -19.81
C LYS A 402 -4.03 -23.16 -19.26
N GLU A 403 -4.25 -22.14 -20.10
CA GLU A 403 -4.79 -20.85 -19.66
C GLU A 403 -6.26 -21.01 -19.23
N LEU A 404 -7.05 -21.72 -20.03
CA LEU A 404 -8.44 -22.00 -19.72
C LEU A 404 -8.56 -22.93 -18.49
N GLU A 405 -7.66 -23.92 -18.36
CA GLU A 405 -7.57 -24.76 -17.16
C GLU A 405 -7.28 -23.94 -15.91
N ALA A 406 -6.33 -22.98 -15.98
CA ALA A 406 -6.00 -22.10 -14.86
C ALA A 406 -7.18 -21.19 -14.47
N ILE A 407 -7.87 -20.59 -15.45
CA ILE A 407 -9.07 -19.77 -15.21
C ILE A 407 -10.18 -20.58 -14.52
N ARG A 408 -10.43 -21.81 -15.01
CA ARG A 408 -11.48 -22.69 -14.46
C ARG A 408 -11.12 -23.29 -13.10
N GLY A 409 -9.83 -23.57 -12.90
CA GLY A 409 -9.33 -24.11 -11.64
C GLY A 409 -9.30 -23.07 -10.52
N HIS A 410 -9.28 -21.78 -10.86
CA HIS A 410 -9.10 -20.68 -9.93
C HIS A 410 -10.03 -19.48 -10.17
N PRO A 411 -11.36 -19.68 -10.25
CA PRO A 411 -12.31 -18.60 -10.53
C PRO A 411 -12.30 -17.49 -9.46
N GLU A 412 -11.89 -17.80 -8.24
CA GLU A 412 -11.70 -16.85 -7.14
C GLU A 412 -10.61 -15.81 -7.40
N LEU A 413 -9.63 -16.13 -8.27
CA LEU A 413 -8.52 -15.26 -8.62
C LEU A 413 -8.78 -14.40 -9.85
N VAL A 414 -9.92 -14.56 -10.51
CA VAL A 414 -10.25 -13.83 -11.74
C VAL A 414 -11.49 -12.97 -11.45
N ASP A 415 -11.28 -11.71 -11.05
CA ASP A 415 -12.41 -10.78 -10.84
C ASP A 415 -13.01 -10.33 -12.17
N SER A 416 -12.17 -10.24 -13.22
CA SER A 416 -12.56 -10.05 -14.62
C SER A 416 -11.48 -10.58 -15.56
N LEU A 417 -11.90 -10.93 -16.78
CA LEU A 417 -11.03 -11.45 -17.84
C LEU A 417 -11.06 -10.49 -19.03
N GLU A 418 -9.89 -10.03 -19.47
CA GLU A 418 -9.72 -9.24 -20.69
C GLU A 418 -9.09 -10.11 -21.80
N VAL A 419 -9.72 -10.11 -22.97
CA VAL A 419 -9.19 -10.75 -24.17
C VAL A 419 -8.79 -9.67 -25.17
N VAL A 420 -7.48 -9.57 -25.41
CA VAL A 420 -6.89 -8.63 -26.36
C VAL A 420 -6.75 -9.33 -27.72
N LEU A 421 -7.36 -8.76 -28.77
CA LEU A 421 -7.37 -9.36 -30.10
C LEU A 421 -6.81 -8.40 -31.17
N PRO A 422 -6.12 -8.93 -32.21
CA PRO A 422 -6.02 -8.23 -33.49
C PRO A 422 -7.43 -7.94 -34.00
N TRP A 423 -7.80 -6.67 -34.14
CA TRP A 423 -9.22 -6.34 -34.37
C TRP A 423 -9.75 -6.83 -35.71
N ARG A 424 -8.86 -7.05 -36.69
CA ARG A 424 -9.20 -7.65 -37.99
C ARG A 424 -9.72 -9.09 -37.86
N GLU A 425 -9.35 -9.79 -36.80
CA GLU A 425 -9.69 -11.20 -36.54
C GLU A 425 -10.82 -11.33 -35.50
N ALA A 426 -11.32 -10.22 -34.94
CA ALA A 426 -12.29 -10.24 -33.84
C ALA A 426 -13.61 -10.92 -34.24
N GLY A 427 -14.08 -10.73 -35.48
CA GLY A 427 -15.30 -11.37 -35.98
C GLY A 427 -15.21 -12.90 -36.04
N ASP A 428 -14.04 -13.43 -36.42
CA ASP A 428 -13.80 -14.87 -36.50
C ASP A 428 -13.71 -15.52 -35.11
N ALA A 429 -13.33 -14.73 -34.10
CA ALA A 429 -13.24 -15.18 -32.71
C ALA A 429 -14.59 -15.28 -31.97
N ILE A 430 -15.69 -14.73 -32.52
CA ILE A 430 -17.01 -14.69 -31.84
C ILE A 430 -17.46 -16.07 -31.32
N PRO A 431 -17.42 -17.17 -32.10
CA PRO A 431 -17.84 -18.48 -31.61
C PRO A 431 -17.01 -18.97 -30.42
N ASP A 432 -15.73 -18.62 -30.38
CA ASP A 432 -14.80 -19.04 -29.34
C ASP A 432 -14.98 -18.20 -28.07
N LEU A 433 -15.26 -16.91 -28.24
CA LEU A 433 -15.61 -15.98 -27.17
C LEU A 433 -16.92 -16.37 -26.48
N ILE A 434 -17.95 -16.76 -27.24
CA ILE A 434 -19.21 -17.27 -26.66
C ILE A 434 -18.95 -18.53 -25.82
N ARG A 435 -18.17 -19.50 -26.34
CA ARG A 435 -17.81 -20.71 -25.58
C ARG A 435 -16.99 -20.40 -24.33
N LEU A 436 -16.09 -19.42 -24.41
CA LEU A 436 -15.35 -18.94 -23.26
C LEU A 436 -16.29 -18.34 -22.22
N ARG A 437 -17.24 -17.52 -22.64
CA ARG A 437 -18.22 -16.86 -21.75
C ARG A 437 -19.12 -17.86 -21.03
N GLU A 438 -19.55 -18.92 -21.72
CA GLU A 438 -20.29 -20.04 -21.11
C GLU A 438 -19.49 -20.79 -20.04
N THR A 439 -18.15 -20.71 -20.10
CA THR A 439 -17.25 -21.45 -19.22
C THR A 439 -16.74 -20.60 -18.04
N VAL A 440 -16.60 -19.29 -18.23
CA VAL A 440 -15.99 -18.36 -17.27
C VAL A 440 -17.07 -17.53 -16.58
N THR A 441 -17.12 -17.57 -15.24
CA THR A 441 -18.10 -16.81 -14.46
C THR A 441 -17.77 -15.32 -14.36
N ALA A 442 -16.49 -14.98 -14.45
CA ALA A 442 -16.02 -13.60 -14.39
C ALA A 442 -16.50 -12.80 -15.62
N PRO A 443 -16.76 -11.49 -15.49
CA PRO A 443 -17.04 -10.61 -16.61
C PRO A 443 -15.92 -10.64 -17.65
N LEU A 444 -16.29 -10.79 -18.91
CA LEU A 444 -15.41 -10.86 -20.07
C LEU A 444 -15.38 -9.50 -20.79
N PHE A 445 -14.18 -8.93 -20.93
CA PHE A 445 -13.92 -7.69 -21.64
C PHE A 445 -13.14 -7.95 -22.92
N LEU A 446 -13.46 -7.22 -23.99
CA LEU A 446 -12.68 -7.24 -25.22
C LEU A 446 -11.88 -5.95 -25.40
N ALA A 447 -10.64 -6.10 -25.82
CA ALA A 447 -9.77 -5.00 -26.24
C ALA A 447 -9.24 -5.26 -27.64
N ASN A 448 -9.14 -4.22 -28.47
CA ASN A 448 -8.34 -4.29 -29.68
C ASN A 448 -6.86 -4.09 -29.36
N VAL A 449 -5.97 -4.63 -30.20
CA VAL A 449 -4.60 -4.13 -30.35
C VAL A 449 -4.50 -3.30 -31.63
N MET A 450 -3.83 -2.16 -31.56
CA MET A 450 -3.48 -1.34 -32.73
C MET A 450 -1.97 -1.28 -32.87
N SER A 451 -1.48 -1.58 -34.07
CA SER A 451 -0.07 -1.49 -34.41
C SER A 451 0.22 -0.30 -35.34
N SER A 452 1.50 -0.01 -35.58
CA SER A 452 1.91 0.94 -36.61
C SER A 452 1.43 0.55 -38.01
N ALA A 453 1.29 -0.75 -38.31
CA ALA A 453 0.74 -1.25 -39.56
C ALA A 453 -0.77 -0.94 -39.73
N ASP A 454 -1.48 -0.69 -38.62
CA ASP A 454 -2.87 -0.23 -38.65
C ASP A 454 -2.98 1.30 -38.73
N ARG A 455 -1.84 2.02 -38.61
CA ARG A 455 -1.71 3.49 -38.68
C ARG A 455 -1.06 4.03 -39.96
N GLU A 456 -0.69 3.17 -40.93
CA GLU A 456 -0.06 3.60 -42.19
C GLU A 456 -0.90 4.63 -42.98
N SER A 457 -2.21 4.74 -42.71
CA SER A 457 -3.10 5.76 -43.28
C SER A 457 -2.97 7.17 -42.69
N GLU A 458 -2.21 7.39 -41.61
CA GLU A 458 -2.15 8.67 -40.88
C GLU A 458 -0.79 9.40 -40.96
N GLY A 459 0.17 8.91 -41.75
CA GLY A 459 1.43 9.64 -42.00
C GLY A 459 2.38 9.74 -40.80
N SER A 460 2.32 8.79 -39.87
CA SER A 460 3.20 8.73 -38.69
C SER A 460 4.68 8.55 -39.07
N LYS A 461 5.56 9.41 -38.53
CA LYS A 461 7.03 9.37 -38.73
C LYS A 461 7.76 8.28 -37.93
N PHE A 462 7.06 7.48 -37.13
CA PHE A 462 7.66 6.47 -36.25
C PHE A 462 6.94 5.12 -36.37
N SER A 463 7.71 4.06 -36.66
CA SER A 463 7.20 2.70 -36.96
C SER A 463 7.02 1.81 -35.73
N HIS A 464 7.23 2.32 -34.51
CA HIS A 464 7.12 1.57 -33.25
C HIS A 464 5.96 2.08 -32.40
N TYR A 465 4.74 1.67 -32.76
CA TYR A 465 3.53 1.99 -32.01
C TYR A 465 2.75 0.71 -31.74
N MET A 466 2.47 0.44 -30.47
CA MET A 466 1.51 -0.58 -30.03
C MET A 466 0.65 0.08 -28.95
N SER A 467 -0.67 0.01 -29.13
CA SER A 467 -1.64 0.37 -28.10
C SER A 467 -2.74 -0.68 -28.03
N HIS A 468 -3.46 -0.69 -26.91
CA HIS A 468 -4.63 -1.55 -26.75
C HIS A 468 -5.79 -0.75 -26.18
N GLY A 469 -7.01 -1.13 -26.58
CA GLY A 469 -8.25 -0.47 -26.19
C GLY A 469 -8.76 0.54 -27.22
N PHE A 470 -10.10 0.61 -27.33
CA PHE A 470 -10.80 1.47 -28.27
C PHE A 470 -10.62 2.94 -27.92
N HIS A 471 -10.56 3.78 -28.94
CA HIS A 471 -10.60 5.21 -28.75
C HIS A 471 -12.06 5.66 -28.75
N HIS A 472 -12.52 6.35 -27.71
CA HIS A 472 -13.94 6.71 -27.58
C HIS A 472 -14.43 7.65 -28.69
N GLY A 473 -13.53 8.47 -29.25
CA GLY A 473 -13.81 9.33 -30.40
C GLY A 473 -13.95 8.63 -31.76
N TYR A 474 -13.65 7.32 -31.86
CA TYR A 474 -13.70 6.56 -33.12
C TYR A 474 -14.43 5.21 -32.91
N PRO A 475 -15.75 5.23 -32.61
CA PRO A 475 -16.50 4.04 -32.25
C PRO A 475 -16.80 3.13 -33.45
N GLU A 476 -16.53 3.55 -34.69
CA GLU A 476 -17.00 2.89 -35.92
C GLU A 476 -16.57 1.42 -36.00
N SER A 477 -15.33 1.14 -35.60
CA SER A 477 -14.78 -0.23 -35.60
C SER A 477 -15.46 -1.15 -34.58
N LEU A 478 -15.92 -0.59 -33.46
CA LEU A 478 -16.64 -1.32 -32.42
C LEU A 478 -18.12 -1.48 -32.80
N GLU A 479 -18.74 -0.44 -33.35
CA GLU A 479 -20.11 -0.50 -33.88
C GLU A 479 -20.23 -1.53 -35.02
N ALA A 480 -19.24 -1.60 -35.91
CA ALA A 480 -19.20 -2.63 -36.94
C ALA A 480 -19.13 -4.05 -36.36
N PHE A 481 -18.36 -4.25 -35.29
CA PHE A 481 -18.30 -5.53 -34.58
C PHE A 481 -19.62 -5.88 -33.89
N LEU A 482 -20.24 -4.92 -33.19
CA LEU A 482 -21.54 -5.10 -32.52
C LEU A 482 -22.66 -5.43 -33.51
N GLY A 483 -22.55 -5.02 -34.78
CA GLY A 483 -23.46 -5.40 -35.85
C GLY A 483 -23.32 -6.85 -36.34
N LEU A 484 -22.29 -7.58 -35.92
CA LEU A 484 -22.09 -8.99 -36.29
C LEU A 484 -23.00 -9.91 -35.46
N LYS A 485 -23.42 -11.02 -36.06
CA LYS A 485 -24.27 -12.01 -35.39
C LYS A 485 -23.53 -12.64 -34.21
N GLY A 486 -24.11 -12.53 -33.01
CA GLY A 486 -23.58 -13.12 -31.77
C GLY A 486 -22.54 -12.25 -31.06
N ALA A 487 -22.24 -11.04 -31.54
CA ALA A 487 -21.27 -10.14 -30.92
C ALA A 487 -21.71 -9.66 -29.52
N GLU A 488 -23.02 -9.45 -29.31
CA GLU A 488 -23.57 -9.05 -28.01
C GLU A 488 -23.41 -10.14 -26.93
N ASP A 489 -23.38 -11.42 -27.34
CA ASP A 489 -23.17 -12.56 -26.44
C ASP A 489 -21.68 -12.87 -26.20
N ALA A 490 -20.79 -12.23 -26.97
CA ALA A 490 -19.36 -12.53 -26.95
C ALA A 490 -18.60 -11.85 -25.80
N ALA A 491 -19.17 -10.82 -25.16
CA ALA A 491 -18.52 -10.06 -24.08
C ALA A 491 -19.51 -9.29 -23.20
N ASP A 492 -19.15 -9.06 -21.94
CA ASP A 492 -19.90 -8.20 -21.03
C ASP A 492 -19.47 -6.72 -21.12
N GLY A 493 -18.32 -6.46 -21.76
CA GLY A 493 -17.75 -5.12 -21.82
C GLY A 493 -16.58 -4.94 -22.78
N PHE A 494 -16.12 -3.70 -22.90
CA PHE A 494 -15.02 -3.30 -23.79
C PHE A 494 -14.00 -2.43 -23.08
N VAL A 495 -12.75 -2.54 -23.50
CA VAL A 495 -11.63 -1.77 -22.97
C VAL A 495 -11.35 -0.59 -23.90
N PHE A 496 -11.27 0.60 -23.33
CA PHE A 496 -10.97 1.86 -24.00
C PHE A 496 -9.60 2.37 -23.57
N ARG A 497 -8.98 3.17 -24.43
CA ARG A 497 -7.74 3.89 -24.13
C ARG A 497 -7.99 5.39 -24.04
N ILE A 498 -7.31 6.02 -23.10
CA ILE A 498 -7.23 7.47 -22.95
C ILE A 498 -5.78 7.85 -23.11
N GLY A 499 -5.49 8.55 -24.20
CA GLY A 499 -4.17 9.01 -24.58
C GLY A 499 -3.60 10.05 -23.63
N ALA A 500 -2.30 10.29 -23.76
CA ALA A 500 -1.56 11.16 -22.84
C ALA A 500 -2.12 12.60 -22.80
N GLU A 501 -2.58 13.12 -23.94
CA GLU A 501 -3.05 14.51 -24.09
C GLU A 501 -4.57 14.66 -23.94
N GLU A 502 -5.29 13.55 -23.78
CA GLU A 502 -6.74 13.55 -23.57
C GLU A 502 -7.05 13.74 -22.07
N SER A 503 -8.13 14.47 -21.75
CA SER A 503 -8.58 14.62 -20.37
C SER A 503 -9.21 13.31 -19.87
N PRO A 504 -8.71 12.71 -18.77
CA PRO A 504 -9.39 11.57 -18.15
C PRO A 504 -10.81 11.92 -17.72
N TRP A 505 -11.05 13.16 -17.27
CA TRP A 505 -12.35 13.65 -16.84
C TRP A 505 -13.41 13.53 -17.94
N ASP A 506 -13.14 14.12 -19.10
CA ASP A 506 -14.09 14.11 -20.22
C ASP A 506 -14.18 12.75 -20.90
N SER A 507 -13.05 12.06 -21.05
CA SER A 507 -12.99 10.78 -21.76
C SER A 507 -13.75 9.68 -21.02
N ILE A 508 -13.58 9.58 -19.69
CA ILE A 508 -14.29 8.58 -18.88
C ILE A 508 -15.80 8.84 -18.91
N ARG A 509 -16.23 10.10 -18.82
CA ARG A 509 -17.65 10.47 -18.96
C ARG A 509 -18.20 10.06 -20.32
N ALA A 510 -17.48 10.38 -21.41
CA ALA A 510 -17.91 10.01 -22.77
C ALA A 510 -17.98 8.50 -22.98
N ILE A 511 -17.00 7.74 -22.46
CA ILE A 511 -17.00 6.28 -22.46
C ILE A 511 -18.22 5.74 -21.70
N GLY A 512 -18.52 6.28 -20.53
CA GLY A 512 -19.66 5.87 -19.71
C GLY A 512 -21.00 6.15 -20.39
N GLU A 513 -21.19 7.32 -21.00
CA GLU A 513 -22.40 7.64 -21.76
C GLU A 513 -22.59 6.68 -22.94
N TYR A 514 -21.50 6.35 -23.65
CA TYR A 514 -21.53 5.42 -24.76
C TYR A 514 -21.86 3.99 -24.30
N ALA A 515 -21.17 3.50 -23.27
CA ALA A 515 -21.38 2.19 -22.68
C ALA A 515 -22.80 2.03 -22.13
N GLY A 516 -23.31 3.05 -21.43
CA GLY A 516 -24.68 3.07 -20.89
C GLY A 516 -25.75 3.03 -21.97
N LYS A 517 -25.56 3.72 -23.10
CA LYS A 517 -26.48 3.67 -24.26
C LYS A 517 -26.52 2.28 -24.91
N ARG A 518 -25.41 1.54 -24.87
CA ARG A 518 -25.25 0.22 -25.49
C ARG A 518 -25.48 -0.94 -24.53
N GLY A 519 -25.53 -0.70 -23.23
CA GLY A 519 -25.81 -1.72 -22.22
C GLY A 519 -24.62 -2.64 -21.88
N PHE A 520 -23.38 -2.16 -22.05
CA PHE A 520 -22.18 -2.92 -21.69
C PHE A 520 -21.35 -2.22 -20.60
N ARG A 521 -20.38 -2.92 -20.00
CA ARG A 521 -19.40 -2.35 -19.06
C ARG A 521 -18.15 -1.84 -19.79
N ALA A 522 -17.46 -0.86 -19.21
CA ALA A 522 -16.23 -0.35 -19.79
C ALA A 522 -15.05 -0.37 -18.81
N VAL A 523 -13.87 -0.58 -19.37
CA VAL A 523 -12.58 -0.31 -18.71
C VAL A 523 -11.89 0.82 -19.44
N ALA A 524 -11.34 1.80 -18.74
CA ALA A 524 -10.63 2.94 -19.31
C ALA A 524 -9.15 2.90 -18.91
N ASN A 525 -8.28 2.55 -19.85
CA ASN A 525 -6.83 2.58 -19.65
C ASN A 525 -6.31 4.01 -19.81
N VAL A 526 -5.95 4.63 -18.69
CA VAL A 526 -5.41 5.99 -18.62
C VAL A 526 -3.89 5.93 -18.80
N ARG A 527 -3.42 6.44 -19.94
CA ARG A 527 -2.00 6.53 -20.23
C ARG A 527 -1.35 7.66 -19.43
N LEU A 528 -0.27 7.34 -18.71
CA LEU A 528 0.58 8.34 -18.03
C LEU A 528 1.80 8.72 -18.87
N ALA A 529 2.34 7.79 -19.65
CA ALA A 529 3.48 8.02 -20.55
C ALA A 529 3.14 8.91 -21.75
N SER A 530 4.16 9.57 -22.34
CA SER A 530 3.99 10.28 -23.62
C SER A 530 3.51 9.33 -24.73
N GLU A 531 2.78 9.89 -25.69
CA GLU A 531 2.45 9.21 -26.97
C GLU A 531 3.68 9.05 -27.85
N ASN A 532 4.70 9.90 -27.68
CA ASN A 532 5.94 9.87 -28.43
C ASN A 532 6.99 9.02 -27.68
N PRO A 533 7.50 7.91 -28.27
CA PRO A 533 8.54 7.10 -27.63
C PRO A 533 9.86 7.84 -27.42
N ALA A 534 10.11 8.94 -28.14
CA ALA A 534 11.32 9.76 -27.97
C ALA A 534 11.21 10.76 -26.82
N GLU A 535 10.04 10.90 -26.19
CA GLU A 535 9.81 11.86 -25.12
C GLU A 535 9.70 11.15 -23.76
N PHE A 536 10.51 11.60 -22.80
CA PHE A 536 10.36 11.20 -21.41
C PHE A 536 9.63 12.29 -20.63
N LEU A 537 8.33 12.09 -20.45
CA LEU A 537 7.47 13.02 -19.74
C LEU A 537 7.53 12.77 -18.23
N ALA A 538 8.61 13.24 -17.61
CA ALA A 538 8.90 13.06 -16.19
C ALA A 538 8.33 14.20 -15.34
N ASP A 539 7.01 14.19 -15.12
CA ASP A 539 6.32 15.27 -14.38
C ASP A 539 5.34 14.70 -13.35
N ASP A 540 5.72 14.80 -12.07
CA ASP A 540 4.93 14.30 -10.94
C ASP A 540 3.60 15.05 -10.77
N THR A 541 3.55 16.36 -11.09
CA THR A 541 2.31 17.16 -10.99
C THR A 541 1.33 16.71 -12.05
N ARG A 542 1.81 16.47 -13.28
CA ARG A 542 0.98 15.95 -14.38
C ARG A 542 0.43 14.57 -14.05
N VAL A 543 1.24 13.65 -13.53
CA VAL A 543 0.77 12.31 -13.12
C VAL A 543 -0.27 12.43 -12.01
N ALA A 544 -0.01 13.26 -11.00
CA ALA A 544 -0.94 13.46 -9.89
C ALA A 544 -2.29 14.04 -10.34
N ASN A 545 -2.28 15.04 -11.22
CA ASN A 545 -3.50 15.61 -11.79
C ASN A 545 -4.31 14.57 -12.57
N ARG A 546 -3.64 13.80 -13.45
CA ARG A 546 -4.32 12.76 -14.25
C ARG A 546 -4.89 11.65 -13.38
N ALA A 547 -4.18 11.23 -12.33
CA ALA A 547 -4.66 10.25 -11.37
C ALA A 547 -5.90 10.76 -10.60
N ALA A 548 -5.89 12.03 -10.19
CA ALA A 548 -7.01 12.67 -9.51
C ALA A 548 -8.26 12.79 -10.42
N GLU A 549 -8.07 13.24 -11.67
CA GLU A 549 -9.15 13.29 -12.68
C GLU A 549 -9.75 11.89 -12.90
N ALA A 550 -8.90 10.88 -13.11
CA ALA A 550 -9.35 9.51 -13.38
C ALA A 550 -10.14 8.91 -12.21
N LEU A 551 -9.68 9.13 -10.98
CA LEU A 551 -10.36 8.66 -9.78
C LEU A 551 -11.77 9.26 -9.66
N VAL A 552 -11.89 10.59 -9.75
CA VAL A 552 -13.18 11.26 -9.57
C VAL A 552 -14.13 10.92 -10.71
N ALA A 553 -13.67 10.97 -11.96
CA ALA A 553 -14.51 10.68 -13.12
C ALA A 553 -15.01 9.23 -13.13
N SER A 554 -14.16 8.26 -12.77
CA SER A 554 -14.57 6.86 -12.66
C SER A 554 -15.50 6.62 -11.46
N SER A 555 -15.30 7.33 -10.35
CA SER A 555 -16.21 7.28 -9.20
C SER A 555 -17.61 7.83 -9.52
N ALA A 556 -17.69 8.83 -10.39
CA ALA A 556 -18.95 9.46 -10.81
C ALA A 556 -19.64 8.75 -11.99
N THR A 557 -18.99 7.76 -12.61
CA THR A 557 -19.47 7.11 -13.84
C THR A 557 -19.64 5.61 -13.62
N PRO A 558 -20.78 5.17 -13.05
CA PRO A 558 -21.03 3.75 -12.80
C PRO A 558 -20.86 2.90 -14.06
N GLY A 559 -20.18 1.76 -13.93
CA GLY A 559 -19.91 0.84 -15.03
C GLY A 559 -18.62 1.11 -15.80
N VAL A 560 -17.88 2.18 -15.49
CA VAL A 560 -16.54 2.45 -16.03
C VAL A 560 -15.49 2.33 -14.93
N GLU A 561 -14.56 1.40 -15.08
CA GLU A 561 -13.39 1.25 -14.20
C GLU A 561 -12.14 1.82 -14.88
N ALA A 562 -11.41 2.71 -14.20
CA ALA A 562 -10.21 3.33 -14.75
C ALA A 562 -8.94 2.59 -14.30
N TYR A 563 -7.98 2.39 -15.21
CA TYR A 563 -6.69 1.79 -14.89
C TYR A 563 -5.55 2.73 -15.26
N LEU A 564 -4.74 3.11 -14.28
CA LEU A 564 -3.51 3.85 -14.56
C LEU A 564 -2.47 2.87 -15.10
N ASP A 565 -1.87 3.24 -16.23
CA ASP A 565 -0.96 2.34 -16.94
C ASP A 565 0.43 2.21 -16.29
N THR A 566 0.73 2.95 -15.22
CA THR A 566 2.06 3.02 -14.61
C THR A 566 1.96 3.17 -13.09
N PHE A 567 2.13 2.07 -12.34
CA PHE A 567 2.17 2.11 -10.88
C PHE A 567 3.55 2.51 -10.35
N VAL A 568 4.58 1.77 -10.76
CA VAL A 568 5.99 2.07 -10.50
C VAL A 568 6.63 2.59 -11.78
N ASP A 569 7.54 3.56 -11.66
CA ASP A 569 8.34 4.09 -12.76
C ASP A 569 8.83 2.99 -13.71
N LEU A 570 8.82 3.30 -15.01
CA LEU A 570 9.38 2.45 -16.04
C LEU A 570 10.43 3.28 -16.76
N ASP A 571 11.69 3.08 -16.39
CA ASP A 571 12.85 3.89 -16.79
C ASP A 571 13.69 3.21 -17.88
N ARG A 572 13.33 1.98 -18.28
CA ARG A 572 14.02 1.19 -19.31
C ARG A 572 13.04 0.83 -20.44
N GLY A 573 13.45 1.06 -21.69
CA GLY A 573 12.66 0.71 -22.89
C GLY A 573 12.22 1.92 -23.72
N TYR A 574 11.30 1.68 -24.67
CA TYR A 574 10.88 2.69 -25.67
C TYR A 574 9.97 3.80 -25.16
N PHE A 575 9.35 3.64 -23.98
CA PHE A 575 8.45 4.64 -23.42
C PHE A 575 8.73 4.83 -21.93
N PRO A 576 9.84 5.52 -21.59
CA PRO A 576 10.12 5.90 -20.21
C PRO A 576 8.96 6.71 -19.62
N ARG A 577 8.66 6.49 -18.34
CA ARG A 577 7.48 7.07 -17.69
C ARG A 577 7.61 7.04 -16.17
N VAL A 578 7.04 8.04 -15.55
CA VAL A 578 6.91 8.14 -14.09
C VAL A 578 5.55 7.60 -13.63
N GLY A 579 5.55 6.88 -12.51
CA GLY A 579 4.37 6.27 -11.91
C GLY A 579 3.92 6.97 -10.63
N LEU A 580 3.17 6.24 -9.80
CA LEU A 580 2.81 6.65 -8.44
C LEU A 580 3.98 6.43 -7.45
N TYR A 581 4.88 5.52 -7.78
CA TYR A 581 6.06 5.17 -7.00
C TYR A 581 7.30 5.15 -7.90
N ASP A 582 8.46 5.51 -7.34
CA ASP A 582 9.73 5.42 -8.06
C ASP A 582 10.29 3.98 -8.10
N ARG A 583 11.45 3.77 -8.76
CA ARG A 583 12.10 2.45 -8.86
C ARG A 583 12.63 1.87 -7.54
N ARG A 584 12.72 2.67 -6.47
CA ARG A 584 12.97 2.21 -5.09
C ARG A 584 11.66 1.96 -4.34
N HIS A 585 10.50 2.14 -4.97
CA HIS A 585 9.19 2.14 -4.33
C HIS A 585 9.00 3.24 -3.27
N ASN A 586 9.62 4.40 -3.49
CA ASN A 586 9.34 5.61 -2.72
C ASN A 586 8.12 6.31 -3.28
N ARG A 587 7.34 6.95 -2.39
CA ARG A 587 6.10 7.62 -2.79
C ARG A 587 6.40 8.83 -3.67
N ARG A 588 5.72 8.93 -4.82
CA ARG A 588 5.64 10.16 -5.63
C ARG A 588 4.37 10.92 -5.31
N LEU A 589 4.29 12.18 -5.74
CA LEU A 589 3.13 13.07 -5.53
C LEU A 589 1.79 12.40 -5.91
N GLY A 590 1.76 11.66 -7.02
CA GLY A 590 0.56 10.95 -7.47
C GLY A 590 0.01 9.95 -6.44
N SER A 591 0.89 9.23 -5.72
CA SER A 591 0.46 8.30 -4.66
C SER A 591 -0.15 9.02 -3.45
N HIS A 592 0.38 10.19 -3.08
CA HIS A 592 -0.17 11.00 -1.99
C HIS A 592 -1.54 11.55 -2.38
N VAL A 593 -1.63 12.13 -3.59
CA VAL A 593 -2.85 12.73 -4.10
C VAL A 593 -3.97 11.69 -4.18
N LEU A 594 -3.68 10.50 -4.70
CA LEU A 594 -4.68 9.44 -4.80
C LEU A 594 -5.17 8.97 -3.43
N ALA A 595 -4.25 8.69 -2.50
CA ALA A 595 -4.60 8.23 -1.15
C ALA A 595 -5.45 9.27 -0.40
N ASN A 596 -5.01 10.52 -0.39
CA ASN A 596 -5.69 11.59 0.33
C ASN A 596 -7.02 11.98 -0.33
N LEU A 597 -7.11 11.93 -1.66
CA LEU A 597 -8.37 12.21 -2.37
C LEU A 597 -9.41 11.12 -2.08
N GLN A 598 -9.03 9.84 -2.14
CA GLN A 598 -9.93 8.75 -1.76
C GLN A 598 -10.39 8.87 -0.30
N GLY A 599 -9.47 9.16 0.63
CA GLY A 599 -9.79 9.38 2.03
C GLY A 599 -10.79 10.53 2.22
N ALA A 600 -10.61 11.65 1.52
CA ALA A 600 -11.47 12.83 1.65
C ALA A 600 -12.87 12.59 1.05
N LEU A 601 -12.97 11.81 -0.03
CA LEU A 601 -14.25 11.46 -0.66
C LEU A 601 -15.09 10.51 0.21
N ARG A 602 -14.46 9.65 1.00
CA ARG A 602 -15.18 8.71 1.90
C ARG A 602 -16.07 9.41 2.91
N GLU A 603 -15.66 10.58 3.43
CA GLU A 603 -16.36 11.25 4.53
C GLU A 603 -17.80 11.71 4.17
N HIS A 604 -18.15 11.73 2.90
CA HIS A 604 -19.30 12.50 2.39
C HIS A 604 -20.12 11.76 1.31
N GLY A 605 -19.98 10.43 1.23
CA GLY A 605 -20.81 9.56 0.39
C GLY A 605 -20.42 9.46 -1.08
N THR A 606 -21.29 8.86 -1.89
CA THR A 606 -21.05 8.60 -3.32
C THR A 606 -21.21 9.88 -4.15
N ILE A 607 -20.35 10.06 -5.15
CA ILE A 607 -20.45 11.16 -6.11
C ILE A 607 -21.69 10.95 -6.98
N THR A 608 -22.56 11.95 -7.03
CA THR A 608 -23.85 11.91 -7.75
C THR A 608 -23.81 12.66 -9.07
N GLU A 609 -22.96 13.70 -9.21
CA GLU A 609 -22.85 14.48 -10.45
C GLU A 609 -21.40 14.85 -10.75
N LEU A 610 -20.98 14.63 -12.00
CA LEU A 610 -19.75 15.15 -12.57
C LEU A 610 -20.03 16.47 -13.29
N GLY A 611 -19.53 17.58 -12.74
CA GLY A 611 -19.65 18.91 -13.33
C GLY A 611 -18.56 19.21 -14.38
N PRO A 612 -18.46 20.49 -14.82
CA PRO A 612 -17.44 20.90 -15.76
C PRO A 612 -16.05 20.88 -15.12
N CYS A 613 -15.04 20.54 -15.93
CA CYS A 613 -13.66 20.86 -15.63
C CYS A 613 -13.19 22.00 -16.55
N LYS A 614 -12.76 23.11 -15.96
CA LYS A 614 -12.40 24.35 -16.68
C LYS A 614 -10.90 24.59 -16.59
N GLU A 615 -10.32 24.99 -17.72
CA GLU A 615 -8.96 25.51 -17.78
C GLU A 615 -8.91 26.91 -17.16
N GLU A 616 -7.92 27.12 -16.32
CA GLU A 616 -7.57 28.39 -15.70
C GLU A 616 -6.13 28.76 -16.08
N ALA A 617 -5.72 30.02 -15.85
CA ALA A 617 -4.40 30.51 -16.30
C ALA A 617 -3.20 29.66 -15.82
N ASN A 618 -3.33 28.98 -14.68
CA ASN A 618 -2.26 28.24 -14.01
C ASN A 618 -2.65 26.79 -13.66
N GLY A 619 -3.69 26.22 -14.27
CA GLY A 619 -4.16 24.86 -13.94
C GLY A 619 -5.59 24.64 -14.35
N LYS A 620 -6.26 23.68 -13.71
CA LYS A 620 -7.67 23.36 -13.95
C LYS A 620 -8.46 23.34 -12.65
N ILE A 621 -9.74 23.65 -12.74
CA ILE A 621 -10.71 23.48 -11.66
C ILE A 621 -11.82 22.56 -12.14
N CYS A 622 -11.91 21.37 -11.55
CA CYS A 622 -12.97 20.41 -11.84
C CYS A 622 -14.00 20.39 -10.70
N VAL A 623 -15.28 20.51 -11.05
CA VAL A 623 -16.38 20.58 -10.08
C VAL A 623 -17.20 19.31 -10.11
N PHE A 624 -17.57 18.78 -8.95
CA PHE A 624 -18.41 17.59 -8.82
C PHE A 624 -19.12 17.61 -7.47
N GLU A 625 -20.16 16.79 -7.31
CA GLU A 625 -21.04 16.85 -6.13
C GLU A 625 -21.44 15.45 -5.65
N SER A 626 -21.62 15.30 -4.34
CA SER A 626 -22.38 14.21 -3.72
C SER A 626 -23.75 14.73 -3.28
N GLU A 627 -24.57 13.86 -2.68
CA GLU A 627 -25.87 14.24 -2.12
C GLU A 627 -25.75 15.39 -1.10
N THR A 628 -24.65 15.43 -0.34
CA THR A 628 -24.49 16.37 0.79
C THR A 628 -23.40 17.42 0.55
N THR A 629 -22.62 17.34 -0.52
CA THR A 629 -21.36 18.08 -0.62
C THR A 629 -21.06 18.52 -2.05
N VAL A 630 -20.52 19.73 -2.20
CA VAL A 630 -19.97 20.27 -3.45
C VAL A 630 -18.45 20.31 -3.34
N TYR A 631 -17.76 19.84 -4.38
CA TYR A 631 -16.31 19.75 -4.44
C TYR A 631 -15.74 20.59 -5.57
N ASN A 632 -14.59 21.22 -5.32
CA ASN A 632 -13.75 21.79 -6.36
C ASN A 632 -12.37 21.14 -6.25
N LEU A 633 -12.03 20.31 -7.23
CA LEU A 633 -10.70 19.73 -7.38
C LEU A 633 -9.82 20.73 -8.13
N LEU A 634 -8.80 21.22 -7.43
CA LEU A 634 -7.85 22.22 -7.91
C LEU A 634 -6.60 21.49 -8.41
N LEU A 635 -6.31 21.60 -9.70
CA LEU A 635 -5.25 20.86 -10.39
C LEU A 635 -4.24 21.84 -10.99
N PRO A 636 -3.22 22.28 -10.25
CA PRO A 636 -2.24 23.24 -10.76
C PRO A 636 -1.43 22.65 -11.93
N SER A 637 -1.10 23.49 -12.91
CA SER A 637 -0.15 23.13 -13.96
C SER A 637 1.26 22.97 -13.37
N PRO A 638 2.13 22.15 -13.97
CA PRO A 638 3.48 21.93 -13.44
C PRO A 638 4.26 23.23 -13.20
N GLY A 639 4.79 23.38 -11.98
CA GLY A 639 5.56 24.56 -11.57
C GLY A 639 4.75 25.86 -11.50
N LYS A 640 3.41 25.79 -11.47
CA LYS A 640 2.52 26.95 -11.35
C LYS A 640 1.73 26.91 -10.05
N THR A 641 1.36 28.10 -9.55
CA THR A 641 0.44 28.25 -8.44
C THR A 641 -0.96 28.55 -9.00
N LEU A 642 -1.91 27.66 -8.74
CA LEU A 642 -3.32 27.88 -9.07
C LEU A 642 -3.98 28.69 -7.96
N ALA A 643 -4.63 29.79 -8.33
CA ALA A 643 -5.43 30.60 -7.41
C ALA A 643 -6.91 30.30 -7.64
N CYS A 644 -7.63 29.99 -6.57
CA CYS A 644 -9.07 29.88 -6.57
C CYS A 644 -9.65 31.02 -5.73
N GLU A 645 -10.20 32.03 -6.41
CA GLU A 645 -10.85 33.19 -5.79
C GLU A 645 -12.34 32.96 -5.49
N ALA A 646 -12.97 32.06 -6.25
CA ALA A 646 -14.37 31.70 -6.12
C ALA A 646 -14.59 30.23 -6.51
N ALA A 647 -15.39 29.49 -5.74
CA ALA A 647 -15.88 28.18 -6.15
C ALA A 647 -16.97 28.36 -7.22
N HIS A 648 -16.91 27.57 -8.30
CA HIS A 648 -17.86 27.64 -9.41
C HIS A 648 -18.92 26.54 -9.27
N ARG A 649 -20.21 26.91 -9.33
CA ARG A 649 -21.44 26.11 -9.07
C ARG A 649 -21.79 25.91 -7.58
N GLY A 650 -23.10 25.73 -7.32
CA GLY A 650 -23.65 25.36 -6.01
C GLY A 650 -24.47 26.44 -5.28
N GLY A 651 -24.55 27.67 -5.79
CA GLY A 651 -25.16 28.78 -5.06
C GLY A 651 -26.62 28.58 -4.60
N ALA A 652 -27.41 27.73 -5.28
CA ALA A 652 -28.81 27.51 -4.92
C ALA A 652 -29.00 26.59 -3.69
N GLU A 653 -28.13 25.60 -3.50
CA GLU A 653 -28.21 24.58 -2.43
C GLU A 653 -27.28 24.88 -1.24
N LEU A 654 -26.32 25.79 -1.44
CA LEU A 654 -25.43 26.29 -0.39
C LEU A 654 -26.08 27.47 0.36
N GLY A 655 -25.71 27.62 1.64
CA GLY A 655 -26.15 28.73 2.49
C GLY A 655 -25.62 30.12 2.04
N SER A 656 -25.93 31.15 2.83
CA SER A 656 -25.43 32.52 2.59
C SER A 656 -23.96 32.72 2.98
N GLU A 657 -23.47 31.96 3.97
CA GLU A 657 -22.09 31.92 4.44
C GLU A 657 -21.83 30.58 5.13
N GLY A 658 -20.55 30.22 5.28
CA GLY A 658 -20.14 28.99 5.93
C GLY A 658 -18.62 28.87 6.07
N LYS A 659 -18.17 27.67 6.41
CA LYS A 659 -16.75 27.29 6.39
C LYS A 659 -16.55 26.21 5.33
N ALA A 660 -15.47 26.33 4.58
CA ALA A 660 -15.04 25.31 3.64
C ALA A 660 -13.78 24.62 4.17
N ARG A 661 -13.64 23.33 3.86
CA ARG A 661 -12.41 22.58 4.13
C ARG A 661 -11.56 22.58 2.87
N LEU A 662 -10.30 22.95 3.00
CA LEU A 662 -9.29 22.83 1.95
C LEU A 662 -8.32 21.73 2.37
N VAL A 663 -8.28 20.67 1.57
CA VAL A 663 -7.35 19.55 1.72
C VAL A 663 -6.21 19.72 0.72
N ASP A 664 -4.98 19.87 1.22
CA ASP A 664 -3.79 19.72 0.38
C ASP A 664 -3.56 18.23 0.14
N LEU A 665 -3.81 17.75 -1.08
CA LEU A 665 -3.76 16.32 -1.39
C LEU A 665 -2.33 15.77 -1.42
N SER A 666 -1.30 16.62 -1.41
CA SER A 666 0.10 16.16 -1.29
C SER A 666 0.45 15.71 0.12
N SER A 667 -0.19 16.30 1.14
CA SER A 667 0.11 16.08 2.55
C SER A 667 -1.07 15.50 3.33
N GLY A 668 -2.28 15.57 2.78
CA GLY A 668 -3.54 15.24 3.43
C GLY A 668 -3.98 16.28 4.46
N VAL A 669 -3.24 17.38 4.64
CA VAL A 669 -3.53 18.41 5.64
C VAL A 669 -4.84 19.14 5.32
N ILE A 670 -5.69 19.25 6.32
CA ILE A 670 -6.97 19.95 6.26
C ILE A 670 -6.81 21.33 6.90
N SER A 671 -7.28 22.35 6.19
CA SER A 671 -7.43 23.72 6.69
C SER A 671 -8.86 24.21 6.48
N GLU A 672 -9.33 25.13 7.34
CA GLU A 672 -10.65 25.74 7.20
C GLU A 672 -10.55 27.18 6.69
N THR A 673 -11.43 27.58 5.76
CA THR A 673 -11.56 28.98 5.33
C THR A 673 -13.03 29.41 5.31
N PRO A 674 -13.38 30.56 5.93
CA PRO A 674 -14.72 31.13 5.79
C PRO A 674 -15.03 31.56 4.36
N TRP A 675 -16.27 31.34 3.93
CA TRP A 675 -16.79 31.78 2.64
C TRP A 675 -18.13 32.50 2.79
N LYS A 676 -18.44 33.37 1.82
CA LYS A 676 -19.74 34.08 1.70
C LYS A 676 -20.27 33.99 0.28
N ARG A 677 -21.58 33.93 0.11
CA ARG A 677 -22.20 33.94 -1.22
C ARG A 677 -22.00 35.30 -1.89
N ALA A 678 -21.60 35.27 -3.17
CA ALA A 678 -21.35 36.45 -4.00
C ALA A 678 -22.00 36.22 -5.38
N GLY A 679 -23.26 36.66 -5.53
CA GLY A 679 -24.07 36.39 -6.72
C GLY A 679 -24.36 34.88 -6.88
N ASP A 680 -24.03 34.34 -8.05
CA ASP A 680 -24.15 32.91 -8.39
C ASP A 680 -22.93 32.07 -7.94
N GLY A 681 -21.89 32.72 -7.41
CA GLY A 681 -20.68 32.08 -6.89
C GLY A 681 -20.48 32.33 -5.39
N LEU A 682 -19.32 31.93 -4.90
CA LEU A 682 -18.88 32.16 -3.52
C LEU A 682 -17.59 32.99 -3.51
N SER A 683 -17.42 33.82 -2.50
CA SER A 683 -16.20 34.58 -2.22
C SER A 683 -15.54 34.02 -0.96
N LEU A 684 -14.25 33.71 -1.06
CA LEU A 684 -13.45 33.23 0.06
C LEU A 684 -12.86 34.41 0.84
N SER A 685 -12.83 34.31 2.16
CA SER A 685 -12.16 35.31 3.01
C SER A 685 -10.65 35.42 2.73
N LYS A 686 -10.05 34.33 2.23
CA LYS A 686 -8.70 34.28 1.67
C LYS A 686 -8.71 33.41 0.40
N PRO A 687 -8.15 33.89 -0.72
CA PRO A 687 -7.98 33.06 -1.91
C PRO A 687 -7.18 31.80 -1.59
N ALA A 688 -7.65 30.64 -2.05
CA ALA A 688 -6.86 29.42 -1.97
C ALA A 688 -5.76 29.50 -3.04
N ARG A 689 -4.51 29.27 -2.64
CA ARG A 689 -3.36 29.20 -3.55
C ARG A 689 -2.69 27.85 -3.38
N CYS A 690 -2.67 27.07 -4.45
CA CYS A 690 -2.22 25.68 -4.42
C CYS A 690 -1.12 25.49 -5.47
N GLU A 691 0.01 24.95 -5.03
CA GLU A 691 1.11 24.51 -5.90
C GLU A 691 1.03 23.00 -6.18
N THR A 692 0.24 22.29 -5.37
CA THR A 692 -0.07 20.87 -5.47
C THR A 692 -1.57 20.66 -5.64
N PRO A 693 -2.00 19.50 -6.17
CA PRO A 693 -3.41 19.16 -6.26
C PRO A 693 -4.09 19.31 -4.90
N SER A 694 -5.27 19.93 -4.88
CA SER A 694 -5.99 20.23 -3.64
C SER A 694 -7.49 20.01 -3.83
N LEU A 695 -8.18 19.64 -2.76
CA LEU A 695 -9.63 19.46 -2.77
C LEU A 695 -10.29 20.49 -1.86
N PHE A 696 -11.18 21.29 -2.45
CA PHE A 696 -12.02 22.23 -1.71
C PHE A 696 -13.41 21.64 -1.51
N ILE A 697 -13.85 21.56 -0.26
CA ILE A 697 -15.07 20.86 0.16
C ILE A 697 -16.06 21.85 0.77
N LEU A 698 -17.29 21.85 0.26
CA LEU A 698 -18.39 22.71 0.68
C LEU A 698 -19.62 21.84 1.01
N GLU A 699 -19.99 21.78 2.30
CA GLU A 699 -21.19 21.05 2.72
C GLU A 699 -22.46 21.80 2.31
N LYS A 700 -23.41 21.08 1.70
CA LYS A 700 -24.77 21.54 1.41
C LYS A 700 -25.54 21.70 2.71
N ARG A 701 -26.54 22.59 2.74
CA ARG A 701 -27.43 22.67 3.92
C ARG A 701 -28.24 21.38 4.01
N SER A 702 -28.29 20.81 5.21
CA SER A 702 -29.25 19.76 5.56
C SER A 702 -30.69 20.28 5.60
#